data_AF-A0A9E6CNE3-F1
#
_entry.id   AF-A0A9E6CNE3-F1
#
_cell.length_a   1.000
_cell.length_b   1.000
_cell.length_c   1.000
_cell.angle_alpha   90.00
_cell.angle_beta   90.00
_cell.angle_gamma   90.00
#
_symmetry.space_group_name_H-M   'P 1'
#
loop_
_entity.id
_entity.type
_entity.pdbx_description
1 polymer ?
#
loop_
_entity_poly.entity_id
_entity_poly.type
_entity_poly.pdbx_seq_one_letter_code
_entity_poly.pdbx_strand_id
1 'polypeptide(L)'
;MKDYKGAERRRYIRLKSVFPVEFKLLSPNLAEELSGLKQGFTADVSKGGILLRINSVEPDVLSALKRDGTKLTLNINIPIYSKSIKAISGIAWMKVITKSEGELCLLGLSFEEISDKDRKTLVGHAKSLYRTPILVALALIVMLMSIGINRIEEVSLKKENTVLIEQLADVVQRRTDLVGWLDKADADKEILLATLKDHTKSIREAQIEQEKLIAKEEELKSTVIDLETLKKELAISKNAQGVLGKKLGNLSRDKDRLQNRLAIITHNEQERLKEFAIVETARLSLEKATVDNMYNWMKVHQNRKTGLIASYEGDPALKNTAFIYDQSIVAQVFILNRDFESAKAILDFFKDRAPRTSNAFANAYGVNSGGITEYTVHCGPNIWLGIALMQYMNQTGTHEYLDLAKQIGDWVIGVQGLDPDGGIKGGPEVTWYSTEHNLDAYAYFIMLYKVTDEEKYKEAAKKSLVWIKKNTYTGDSGRIRRGKGDSTIATDTFAWAIASIGPAMLTRIEMDPDAIMKYAEDNCKVTVDFVRPDGKTVMVTGFDFAKHKNIGRGGVVSSEWTAQMIVALKMMSDFYLDSGDKIKARHYRKKYTFYLSELEKMVIASPSRTGQGAGCLPYASHDDVDTGHGWRTPRGRDTGSVSGTAYGIFAMKGFNPLKLAASKK
;
A
#
# COMPACT_ATOMS: atom_id res chain seq x y z
N MET A 1 43.93 -54.22 48.29
CA MET A 1 43.46 -53.20 47.31
C MET A 1 44.51 -52.11 47.12
N LYS A 2 45.03 -51.95 45.90
CA LYS A 2 46.04 -50.94 45.55
C LYS A 2 45.43 -49.54 45.55
N ASP A 3 46.13 -48.59 46.16
CA ASP A 3 45.81 -47.17 46.12
C ASP A 3 46.09 -46.64 44.70
N TYR A 4 45.06 -46.56 43.85
CA TYR A 4 45.20 -46.28 42.43
C TYR A 4 45.36 -44.77 42.15
N LYS A 5 46.51 -44.41 41.56
CA LYS A 5 46.91 -43.04 41.23
C LYS A 5 46.07 -42.43 40.09
N GLY A 6 45.13 -41.55 40.44
CA GLY A 6 44.79 -40.26 39.80
C GLY A 6 44.43 -40.12 38.31
N ALA A 7 44.93 -40.93 37.38
CA ALA A 7 44.88 -40.65 35.93
C ALA A 7 43.51 -40.92 35.29
N GLU A 8 42.74 -41.90 35.77
CA GLU A 8 41.42 -42.24 35.19
C GLU A 8 40.26 -41.37 35.70
N ARG A 9 40.42 -40.65 36.81
CA ARG A 9 39.38 -39.76 37.36
C ARG A 9 39.02 -38.59 36.44
N ARG A 10 39.85 -38.27 35.43
CA ARG A 10 39.65 -37.15 34.49
C ARG A 10 38.99 -37.55 33.16
N ARG A 11 38.62 -38.81 32.94
CA ARG A 11 38.07 -39.29 31.65
C ARG A 11 36.53 -39.43 31.62
N TYR A 12 35.85 -39.18 32.73
CA TYR A 12 34.39 -39.27 32.81
C TYR A 12 33.71 -37.97 32.35
N ILE A 13 32.67 -38.11 31.55
CA ILE A 13 31.67 -37.07 31.30
C ILE A 13 30.76 -37.05 32.52
N ARG A 14 30.79 -35.94 33.27
CA ARG A 14 29.92 -35.74 34.44
C ARG A 14 28.55 -35.25 33.99
N LEU A 15 27.53 -36.02 34.32
CA LEU A 15 26.14 -35.76 34.00
C LEU A 15 25.48 -34.98 35.13
N LYS A 16 24.53 -34.10 34.78
CA LYS A 16 23.67 -33.39 35.75
C LYS A 16 22.51 -34.27 36.24
N SER A 17 22.23 -35.37 35.55
CA SER A 17 21.27 -36.41 35.91
C SER A 17 21.98 -37.75 36.14
N VAL A 18 21.31 -38.67 36.82
CA VAL A 18 21.83 -40.02 37.07
C VAL A 18 21.19 -41.04 36.13
N PHE A 19 21.95 -42.05 35.73
CA PHE A 19 21.41 -43.27 35.13
C PHE A 19 21.25 -44.33 36.21
N PRO A 20 20.05 -44.93 36.37
CA PRO A 20 19.88 -46.11 37.19
C PRO A 20 20.68 -47.28 36.62
N VAL A 21 21.37 -48.01 37.49
CA VAL A 21 22.17 -49.18 37.14
C VAL A 21 21.76 -50.31 38.04
N GLU A 22 21.26 -51.39 37.46
CA GLU A 22 21.08 -52.65 38.17
C GLU A 22 22.32 -53.50 37.99
N PHE A 23 22.78 -54.17 39.05
CA PHE A 23 23.98 -54.97 38.98
C PHE A 23 23.91 -56.24 39.82
N LYS A 24 24.71 -57.24 39.42
CA LYS A 24 24.97 -58.45 40.20
C LYS A 24 26.47 -58.72 40.28
N LEU A 25 26.92 -59.26 41.41
CA LEU A 25 28.30 -59.69 41.60
C LEU A 25 28.49 -61.10 41.07
N LEU A 26 29.58 -61.33 40.33
CA LEU A 26 29.97 -62.63 39.81
C LEU A 26 31.37 -63.00 40.29
N SER A 27 31.58 -64.31 40.44
CA SER A 27 32.90 -64.90 40.63
C SER A 27 33.87 -64.52 39.48
N PRO A 28 35.21 -64.60 39.69
CA PRO A 28 36.20 -64.26 38.68
C PRO A 28 36.02 -65.01 37.34
N ASN A 29 35.50 -66.24 37.40
CA ASN A 29 35.25 -67.12 36.25
C ASN A 29 33.83 -67.00 35.66
N LEU A 30 33.02 -66.03 36.12
CA LEU A 30 31.64 -65.79 35.69
C LEU A 30 30.65 -66.94 35.94
N ALA A 31 31.05 -68.00 36.65
CA ALA A 31 30.27 -69.24 36.82
C ALA A 31 29.25 -69.17 37.98
N GLU A 32 29.54 -68.40 39.04
CA GLU A 32 28.71 -68.28 40.24
C GLU A 32 28.24 -66.84 40.48
N GLU A 33 26.93 -66.66 40.76
CA GLU A 33 26.34 -65.39 41.21
C GLU A 33 26.62 -65.19 42.71
N LEU A 34 27.43 -64.19 43.05
CA LEU A 34 27.83 -63.87 44.42
C LEU A 34 26.84 -62.93 45.14
N SER A 35 25.84 -62.40 44.43
CA SER A 35 24.77 -61.58 45.01
C SER A 35 23.48 -61.64 44.20
N GLY A 36 22.35 -61.37 44.87
CA GLY A 36 21.10 -61.02 44.19
C GLY A 36 21.21 -59.70 43.41
N LEU A 37 20.15 -59.35 42.67
CA LEU A 37 20.06 -58.09 41.92
C LEU A 37 20.08 -56.89 42.89
N LYS A 38 21.02 -55.98 42.70
CA LYS A 38 21.15 -54.74 43.48
C LYS A 38 21.04 -53.54 42.55
N GLN A 39 20.77 -52.39 43.14
CA GLN A 39 20.58 -51.13 42.40
C GLN A 39 21.59 -50.08 42.85
N GLY A 40 22.01 -49.26 41.90
CA GLY A 40 22.86 -48.10 42.12
C GLY A 40 22.63 -47.08 41.01
N PHE A 41 23.44 -46.03 41.03
CA PHE A 41 23.31 -44.92 40.10
C PHE A 41 24.67 -44.49 39.59
N THR A 42 24.73 -44.02 38.35
CA THR A 42 25.93 -43.35 37.82
C THR A 42 25.61 -41.97 37.28
N ALA A 43 26.47 -41.00 37.60
CA ALA A 43 26.49 -39.67 37.00
C ALA A 43 27.81 -39.41 36.24
N ASP A 44 28.69 -40.41 36.15
CA ASP A 44 30.03 -40.22 35.60
C ASP A 44 30.31 -41.38 34.62
N VAL A 45 30.31 -41.06 33.33
CA VAL A 45 30.34 -42.06 32.24
C VAL A 45 31.54 -41.80 31.33
N SER A 46 32.29 -42.84 30.97
CA SER A 46 33.41 -42.76 30.03
C SER A 46 33.31 -43.85 28.95
N LYS A 47 34.21 -43.80 27.95
CA LYS A 47 34.30 -44.86 26.93
C LYS A 47 34.71 -46.21 27.53
N GLY A 48 35.45 -46.19 28.64
CA GLY A 48 36.02 -47.39 29.26
C GLY A 48 35.32 -47.84 30.53
N GLY A 49 34.29 -47.15 31.02
CA GLY A 49 33.68 -47.49 32.31
C GLY A 49 32.75 -46.43 32.88
N ILE A 50 32.23 -46.68 34.09
CA ILE A 50 31.35 -45.78 34.85
C ILE A 50 31.79 -45.68 36.32
N LEU A 51 31.41 -44.59 37.00
CA LEU A 51 31.41 -44.54 38.45
C LEU A 51 30.05 -44.99 38.98
N LEU A 52 29.99 -46.15 39.59
CA LEU A 52 28.78 -46.65 40.24
C LEU A 52 28.73 -46.14 41.68
N ARG A 53 27.58 -45.58 42.06
CA ARG A 53 27.27 -45.11 43.41
C ARG A 53 26.18 -45.98 44.01
N ILE A 54 26.44 -46.53 45.19
CA ILE A 54 25.50 -47.40 45.91
C ILE A 54 25.27 -46.78 47.28
N ASN A 55 24.01 -46.48 47.58
CA ASN A 55 23.61 -45.98 48.89
C ASN A 55 23.30 -47.19 49.78
N SER A 56 23.86 -47.21 51.00
CA SER A 56 23.58 -48.22 52.03
C SER A 56 23.88 -49.65 51.58
N VAL A 57 25.17 -50.01 51.57
CA VAL A 57 25.63 -51.35 51.18
C VAL A 57 25.52 -52.33 52.36
N GLU A 58 24.84 -53.46 52.14
CA GLU A 58 24.80 -54.56 53.10
C GLU A 58 26.21 -55.14 53.36
N PRO A 59 26.55 -55.54 54.61
CA PRO A 59 27.89 -56.05 54.96
C PRO A 59 28.35 -57.24 54.09
N ASP A 60 27.43 -58.10 53.67
CA ASP A 60 27.70 -59.29 52.88
C ASP A 60 28.12 -58.93 51.44
N VAL A 61 27.46 -57.93 50.86
CA VAL A 61 27.78 -57.38 49.53
C VAL A 61 29.11 -56.63 49.57
N LEU A 62 29.38 -55.89 50.65
CA LEU A 62 30.66 -55.20 50.85
C LEU A 62 31.82 -56.18 50.95
N SER A 63 31.60 -57.34 51.58
CA SER A 63 32.58 -58.42 51.69
C SER A 63 32.86 -59.07 50.34
N ALA A 64 31.82 -59.30 49.52
CA ALA A 64 31.95 -59.82 48.16
C ALA A 64 32.65 -58.84 47.20
N LEU A 65 32.42 -57.54 47.35
CA LEU A 65 33.11 -56.47 46.58
C LEU A 65 34.61 -56.35 46.91
N LYS A 66 35.04 -56.79 48.11
CA LYS A 66 36.44 -56.78 48.54
C LYS A 66 37.23 -58.01 48.06
N ARG A 67 36.57 -59.06 47.55
CA ARG A 67 37.23 -60.24 47.01
C ARG A 67 37.98 -59.88 45.72
N ASP A 68 39.24 -60.30 45.62
CA ASP A 68 40.04 -60.03 44.43
C ASP A 68 39.48 -60.78 43.22
N GLY A 69 39.29 -60.06 42.11
CA GLY A 69 38.77 -60.61 40.85
C GLY A 69 37.24 -60.61 40.71
N THR A 70 36.48 -60.06 41.66
CA THR A 70 35.01 -59.93 41.53
C THR A 70 34.63 -59.09 40.31
N LYS A 71 33.69 -59.62 39.50
CA LYS A 71 33.14 -58.94 38.33
C LYS A 71 31.70 -58.50 38.57
N LEU A 72 31.27 -57.46 37.87
CA LEU A 72 29.90 -56.95 37.91
C LEU A 72 29.24 -57.11 36.55
N THR A 73 28.06 -57.73 36.52
CA THR A 73 27.13 -57.56 35.39
C THR A 73 26.30 -56.31 35.65
N LEU A 74 26.19 -55.45 34.65
CA LEU A 74 25.53 -54.16 34.72
C LEU A 74 24.39 -54.10 33.70
N ASN A 75 23.22 -53.66 34.14
CA ASN A 75 22.12 -53.20 33.29
C ASN A 75 21.95 -51.69 33.52
N ILE A 76 22.49 -50.88 32.60
CA ILE A 76 22.42 -49.43 32.67
C ILE A 76 21.15 -48.96 31.95
N ASN A 77 20.22 -48.39 32.70
CA ASN A 77 18.96 -47.89 32.18
C ASN A 77 19.12 -46.43 31.76
N ILE A 78 18.96 -46.15 30.47
CA ILE A 78 18.95 -44.78 29.95
C ILE A 78 17.49 -44.36 29.75
N PRO A 79 17.00 -43.28 30.41
CA PRO A 79 15.57 -42.95 30.47
C PRO A 79 14.80 -42.86 29.13
N ILE A 80 15.48 -42.54 28.03
CA ILE A 80 14.85 -42.36 26.70
C ILE A 80 14.90 -43.65 25.85
N TYR A 81 15.71 -44.63 26.25
CA TYR A 81 15.85 -45.88 25.50
C TYR A 81 15.11 -47.01 26.22
N SER A 82 14.28 -47.75 25.47
CA SER A 82 13.51 -48.88 25.99
C SER A 82 14.35 -50.11 26.33
N LYS A 83 15.61 -50.15 25.90
CA LYS A 83 16.53 -51.27 26.17
C LYS A 83 17.65 -50.83 27.11
N SER A 84 17.85 -51.61 28.17
CA SER A 84 18.96 -51.46 29.09
C SER A 84 20.28 -51.85 28.42
N ILE A 85 21.34 -51.10 28.70
CA ILE A 85 22.68 -51.40 28.22
C ILE A 85 23.31 -52.44 29.13
N LYS A 86 23.71 -53.57 28.54
CA LYS A 86 24.33 -54.68 29.26
C LYS A 86 25.84 -54.60 29.16
N ALA A 87 26.55 -54.70 30.29
CA ALA A 87 28.01 -54.72 30.31
C ALA A 87 28.54 -55.60 31.45
N ILE A 88 29.71 -56.20 31.25
CA ILE A 88 30.49 -56.85 32.31
C ILE A 88 31.66 -55.93 32.64
N SER A 89 31.87 -55.67 33.93
CA SER A 89 32.88 -54.74 34.40
C SER A 89 33.72 -55.30 35.54
N GLY A 90 35.02 -55.00 35.50
CA GLY A 90 35.93 -55.19 36.63
C GLY A 90 35.91 -53.98 37.58
N ILE A 91 36.22 -54.22 38.85
CA ILE A 91 36.37 -53.15 39.85
C ILE A 91 37.79 -52.58 39.74
N ALA A 92 37.93 -51.36 39.21
CA ALA A 92 39.21 -50.67 39.14
C ALA A 92 39.63 -50.08 40.49
N TRP A 93 38.66 -49.54 41.25
CA TRP A 93 38.87 -49.06 42.62
C TRP A 93 37.54 -48.95 43.38
N MET A 94 37.62 -48.96 44.71
CA MET A 94 36.48 -48.80 45.62
C MET A 94 36.81 -47.77 46.70
N LYS A 95 35.85 -46.92 47.05
CA LYS A 95 35.93 -46.01 48.20
C LYS A 95 34.60 -46.01 48.97
N VAL A 96 34.66 -46.31 50.26
CA VAL A 96 33.52 -46.20 51.18
C VAL A 96 33.61 -44.88 51.93
N ILE A 97 32.50 -44.14 52.00
CA ILE A 97 32.39 -42.87 52.71
C ILE A 97 31.25 -42.99 53.71
N THR A 98 31.56 -42.89 55.00
CA THR A 98 30.55 -42.87 56.06
C THR A 98 29.83 -41.52 56.06
N LYS A 99 28.51 -41.53 55.89
CA LYS A 99 27.64 -40.35 56.01
C LYS A 99 26.64 -40.54 57.16
N SER A 100 26.02 -39.45 57.60
CA SER A 100 24.99 -39.44 58.65
C SER A 100 23.76 -40.31 58.34
N GLU A 101 23.49 -40.59 57.06
CA GLU A 101 22.33 -41.37 56.58
C GLU A 101 22.70 -42.81 56.13
N GLY A 102 23.95 -43.26 56.33
CA GLY A 102 24.46 -44.57 55.93
C GLY A 102 25.81 -44.54 55.22
N GLU A 103 26.33 -45.72 54.84
CA GLU A 103 27.58 -45.84 54.08
C GLU A 103 27.34 -45.64 52.57
N LEU A 104 28.02 -44.65 51.97
CA LEU A 104 28.05 -44.45 50.52
C LEU A 104 29.25 -45.20 49.93
N CYS A 105 28.99 -46.17 49.05
CA CYS A 105 30.04 -46.87 48.32
C CYS A 105 30.19 -46.30 46.91
N LEU A 106 31.42 -45.92 46.56
CA LEU A 106 31.82 -45.46 45.22
C LEU A 106 32.71 -46.53 44.57
N LEU A 107 32.27 -47.04 43.43
CA LEU A 107 32.98 -48.06 42.66
C LEU A 107 33.37 -47.50 41.28
N GLY A 108 34.67 -47.38 41.03
CA GLY A 108 35.18 -47.14 39.69
C GLY A 108 35.17 -48.45 38.91
N LEU A 109 34.31 -48.56 37.92
CA LEU A 109 34.15 -49.77 37.11
C LEU A 109 34.77 -49.57 35.74
N SER A 110 35.51 -50.57 35.26
CA SER A 110 36.06 -50.62 33.90
C SER A 110 35.34 -51.70 33.10
N PHE A 111 34.82 -51.35 31.92
CA PHE A 111 34.12 -52.30 31.04
C PHE A 111 35.11 -53.31 30.47
N GLU A 112 34.90 -54.58 30.80
CA GLU A 112 35.62 -55.71 30.19
C GLU A 112 34.88 -56.21 28.94
N GLU A 113 33.54 -56.30 29.02
CA GLU A 113 32.69 -56.64 27.89
C GLU A 113 31.52 -55.66 27.78
N ILE A 114 31.42 -55.00 26.63
CA ILE A 114 30.28 -54.17 26.26
C ILE A 114 30.20 -54.17 24.73
N SER A 115 28.98 -54.28 24.18
CA SER A 115 28.82 -54.23 22.74
C SER A 115 29.24 -52.85 22.19
N ASP A 116 29.84 -52.82 21.00
CA ASP A 116 30.24 -51.56 20.37
C ASP A 116 29.07 -50.60 20.15
N LYS A 117 27.89 -51.17 19.89
CA LYS A 117 26.63 -50.43 19.74
C LYS A 117 26.26 -49.76 21.06
N ASP A 118 26.23 -50.51 22.16
CA ASP A 118 25.82 -49.98 23.46
C ASP A 118 26.83 -48.98 24.02
N ARG A 119 28.13 -49.22 23.81
CA ARG A 119 29.18 -48.27 24.17
C ARG A 119 29.02 -46.94 23.44
N LYS A 120 28.72 -46.97 22.13
CA LYS A 120 28.43 -45.76 21.34
C LYS A 120 27.15 -45.07 21.83
N THR A 121 26.10 -45.83 22.16
CA THR A 121 24.83 -45.29 22.71
C THR A 121 25.06 -44.58 24.04
N LEU A 122 25.75 -45.22 25.00
CA LEU A 122 26.01 -44.70 26.33
C LEU A 122 26.82 -43.39 26.28
N VAL A 123 27.96 -43.41 25.58
CA VAL A 123 28.84 -42.23 25.47
C VAL A 123 28.21 -41.15 24.59
N GLY A 124 27.51 -41.52 23.52
CA GLY A 124 26.81 -40.58 22.64
C GLY A 124 25.71 -39.83 23.39
N HIS A 125 24.90 -40.54 24.18
CA HIS A 125 23.87 -39.93 25.00
C HIS A 125 24.46 -39.05 26.12
N ALA A 126 25.52 -39.51 26.81
CA ALA A 126 26.24 -38.70 27.80
C ALA A 126 26.81 -37.40 27.20
N LYS A 127 27.41 -37.46 26.01
CA LYS A 127 27.89 -36.27 25.28
C LYS A 127 26.73 -35.35 24.88
N SER A 128 25.59 -35.91 24.48
CA SER A 128 24.38 -35.15 24.15
C SER A 128 23.85 -34.39 25.36
N LEU A 129 23.71 -35.03 26.53
CA LEU A 129 23.27 -34.36 27.76
C LEU A 129 24.17 -33.19 28.18
N TYR A 130 25.47 -33.29 27.88
CA TYR A 130 26.42 -32.21 28.16
C TYR A 130 26.41 -31.09 27.11
N ARG A 131 26.33 -31.42 25.80
CA ARG A 131 26.44 -30.45 24.69
C ARG A 131 25.12 -29.77 24.35
N THR A 132 23.99 -30.46 24.46
CA THR A 132 22.66 -29.94 24.10
C THR A 132 22.33 -28.61 24.79
N PRO A 133 22.53 -28.40 26.11
CA PRO A 133 22.24 -27.09 26.72
C PRO A 133 23.13 -25.96 26.16
N ILE A 134 24.38 -26.25 25.79
CA ILE A 134 25.28 -25.27 25.18
C ILE A 134 24.82 -24.91 23.77
N LEU A 135 24.45 -25.91 22.96
CA LEU A 135 23.94 -25.70 21.60
C LEU A 135 22.60 -24.94 21.61
N VAL A 136 21.71 -25.26 22.55
CA VAL A 136 20.45 -24.53 22.75
C VAL A 136 20.73 -23.07 23.17
N ALA A 137 21.67 -22.84 24.09
CA ALA A 137 22.05 -21.48 24.49
C ALA A 137 22.64 -20.68 23.32
N LEU A 138 23.52 -21.29 22.51
CA LEU A 138 24.06 -20.67 21.30
C LEU A 138 22.97 -20.36 20.27
N ALA A 139 22.03 -21.28 20.04
CA ALA A 139 20.90 -21.07 19.15
C ALA A 139 20.01 -19.91 19.63
N LEU A 140 19.77 -19.80 20.95
CA LEU A 140 19.03 -18.68 21.54
C LEU A 140 19.78 -17.35 21.37
N ILE A 141 21.11 -17.33 21.55
CA ILE A 141 21.93 -16.13 21.33
C ILE A 141 21.85 -15.70 19.86
N VAL A 142 22.00 -16.64 18.91
CA VAL A 142 21.87 -16.35 17.48
C VAL A 142 20.46 -15.84 17.13
N MET A 143 19.42 -16.44 17.72
CA MET A 143 18.04 -16.00 17.54
C MET A 143 17.83 -14.57 18.08
N LEU A 144 18.34 -14.26 19.27
CA LEU A 144 18.26 -12.93 19.87
C LEU A 144 19.05 -11.89 19.06
N MET A 145 20.25 -12.23 18.59
CA MET A 145 21.03 -11.36 17.70
C MET A 145 20.29 -11.11 16.38
N SER A 146 19.67 -12.15 15.80
CA SER A 146 18.88 -12.01 14.58
C SER A 146 17.66 -11.11 14.79
N ILE A 147 16.98 -11.22 15.93
CA ILE A 147 15.87 -10.32 16.30
C ILE A 147 16.39 -8.88 16.48
N GLY A 148 17.55 -8.71 17.13
CA GLY A 148 18.18 -7.41 17.31
C GLY A 148 18.57 -6.72 16.00
N ILE A 149 19.20 -7.46 15.07
CA ILE A 149 19.58 -6.96 13.74
C ILE A 149 18.33 -6.56 12.96
N ASN A 150 17.32 -7.44 12.90
CA ASN A 150 16.04 -7.13 12.25
C ASN A 150 15.37 -5.89 12.85
N ARG A 151 15.49 -5.68 14.16
CA ARG A 151 14.93 -4.50 14.84
C ARG A 151 15.67 -3.21 14.46
N ILE A 152 17.00 -3.28 14.32
CA ILE A 152 17.83 -2.13 13.90
C ILE A 152 17.50 -1.76 12.45
N GLU A 153 17.44 -2.74 11.55
CA GLU A 153 17.05 -2.53 10.15
C GLU A 153 15.64 -1.93 10.04
N GLU A 154 14.66 -2.47 10.78
CA GLU A 154 13.30 -1.96 10.82
C GLU A 154 13.23 -0.47 11.23
N VAL A 155 14.01 -0.08 12.24
CA VAL A 155 14.07 1.31 12.71
C VAL A 155 14.77 2.22 11.70
N SER A 156 15.84 1.74 11.04
CA SER A 156 16.54 2.50 9.99
C SER A 156 15.61 2.75 8.80
N LEU A 157 14.97 1.69 8.28
CA LEU A 157 14.04 1.76 7.16
C LEU A 157 12.87 2.69 7.46
N LYS A 158 12.29 2.59 8.66
CA LYS A 158 11.21 3.49 9.07
C LYS A 158 11.66 4.95 9.02
N LYS A 159 12.85 5.26 9.56
CA LYS A 159 13.38 6.62 9.55
C LYS A 159 13.65 7.12 8.13
N GLU A 160 14.30 6.32 7.29
CA GLU A 160 14.61 6.67 5.90
C GLU A 160 13.34 6.92 5.09
N ASN A 161 12.34 6.04 5.19
CA ASN A 161 11.06 6.21 4.52
C ASN A 161 10.32 7.45 5.02
N THR A 162 10.26 7.68 6.34
CA THR A 162 9.61 8.89 6.88
C THR A 162 10.25 10.17 6.34
N VAL A 163 11.60 10.24 6.28
CA VAL A 163 12.31 11.40 5.72
C VAL A 163 11.97 11.60 4.23
N LEU A 164 11.87 10.51 3.46
CA LEU A 164 11.48 10.58 2.04
C LEU A 164 10.08 11.16 1.86
N ILE A 165 9.12 10.76 2.71
CA ILE A 165 7.74 11.26 2.68
C ILE A 165 7.65 12.73 3.13
N GLU A 166 8.45 13.15 4.11
CA GLU A 166 8.57 14.55 4.51
C GLU A 166 9.16 15.42 3.38
N GLN A 167 10.23 14.94 2.73
CA GLN A 167 10.84 15.63 1.58
C GLN A 167 9.87 15.78 0.41
N LEU A 168 9.09 14.72 0.11
CA LEU A 168 8.05 14.80 -0.91
C LEU A 168 7.04 15.90 -0.57
N ALA A 169 6.53 15.92 0.67
CA ALA A 169 5.54 16.90 1.08
C ALA A 169 6.06 18.35 0.98
N ASP A 170 7.29 18.61 1.42
CA ASP A 170 7.90 19.93 1.34
C ASP A 170 8.11 20.37 -0.13
N VAL A 171 8.56 19.47 -1.00
CA VAL A 171 8.76 19.74 -2.44
C VAL A 171 7.43 19.98 -3.15
N VAL A 172 6.41 19.18 -2.87
CA VAL A 172 5.06 19.33 -3.43
C VAL A 172 4.45 20.66 -2.98
N GLN A 173 4.57 21.02 -1.70
CA GLN A 173 4.07 22.30 -1.20
C GLN A 173 4.77 23.47 -1.88
N ARG A 174 6.10 23.45 -1.97
CA ARG A 174 6.88 24.49 -2.66
C ARG A 174 6.48 24.62 -4.13
N ARG A 175 6.22 23.50 -4.81
CA ARG A 175 5.70 23.50 -6.18
C ARG A 175 4.34 24.18 -6.25
N THR A 176 3.40 23.81 -5.38
CA THR A 176 2.06 24.41 -5.33
C THR A 176 2.15 25.93 -5.14
N ASP A 177 3.02 26.40 -4.25
CA ASP A 177 3.23 27.82 -4.01
C ASP A 177 3.81 28.53 -5.25
N LEU A 178 4.78 27.92 -5.93
CA LEU A 178 5.36 28.44 -7.17
C LEU A 178 4.33 28.50 -8.30
N VAL A 179 3.53 27.46 -8.49
CA VAL A 179 2.46 27.45 -9.50
C VAL A 179 1.43 28.53 -9.20
N GLY A 180 0.98 28.66 -7.95
CA GLY A 180 0.04 29.70 -7.55
C GLY A 180 0.60 31.12 -7.76
N TRP A 181 1.90 31.32 -7.53
CA TRP A 181 2.56 32.58 -7.83
C TRP A 181 2.62 32.84 -9.34
N LEU A 182 3.00 31.85 -10.15
CA LEU A 182 3.08 31.96 -11.61
C LEU A 182 1.73 32.27 -12.23
N ASP A 183 0.67 31.58 -11.81
CA ASP A 183 -0.70 31.84 -12.29
C ASP A 183 -1.15 33.28 -11.94
N LYS A 184 -0.80 33.77 -10.74
CA LYS A 184 -1.08 35.16 -10.36
C LYS A 184 -0.27 36.16 -11.18
N ALA A 185 1.00 35.87 -11.45
CA ALA A 185 1.86 36.72 -12.26
C ALA A 185 1.35 36.80 -13.70
N ASP A 186 0.89 35.69 -14.28
CA ASP A 186 0.26 35.64 -15.60
C ASP A 186 -1.00 36.53 -15.64
N ALA A 187 -1.89 36.40 -14.65
CA ALA A 187 -3.10 37.22 -14.56
C ALA A 187 -2.79 38.73 -14.41
N ASP A 188 -1.82 39.07 -13.54
CA ASP A 188 -1.39 40.46 -13.35
C ASP A 188 -0.78 41.05 -14.65
N LYS A 189 -0.01 40.26 -15.40
CA LYS A 189 0.52 40.66 -16.70
C LYS A 189 -0.57 40.91 -17.73
N GLU A 190 -1.59 40.05 -17.82
CA GLU A 190 -2.70 40.25 -18.74
C GLU A 190 -3.42 41.57 -18.45
N ILE A 191 -3.69 41.87 -17.17
CA ILE A 191 -4.31 43.13 -16.75
C ILE A 191 -3.41 44.32 -17.10
N LEU A 192 -2.11 44.24 -16.84
CA LEU A 192 -1.15 45.31 -17.16
C LEU A 192 -1.05 45.55 -18.67
N LEU A 193 -1.01 44.49 -19.48
CA LEU A 193 -0.97 44.57 -20.93
C LEU A 193 -2.25 45.18 -21.50
N ALA A 194 -3.42 44.79 -20.99
CA ALA A 194 -4.70 45.41 -21.36
C ALA A 194 -4.71 46.90 -21.00
N THR A 195 -4.29 47.26 -19.78
CA THR A 195 -4.22 48.65 -19.32
C THR A 195 -3.25 49.49 -20.14
N LEU A 196 -2.08 48.94 -20.50
CA LEU A 196 -1.09 49.59 -21.36
C LEU A 196 -1.63 49.82 -22.77
N LYS A 197 -2.38 48.87 -23.32
CA LYS A 197 -3.04 49.01 -24.62
C LYS A 197 -4.03 50.18 -24.60
N ASP A 198 -4.84 50.27 -23.55
CA ASP A 198 -5.81 51.36 -23.37
C ASP A 198 -5.12 52.72 -23.20
N HIS A 199 -4.11 52.83 -22.34
CA HIS A 199 -3.36 54.07 -22.16
C HIS A 199 -2.64 54.51 -23.45
N THR A 200 -2.08 53.57 -24.20
CA THR A 200 -1.44 53.86 -25.49
C THR A 200 -2.46 54.37 -26.50
N LYS A 201 -3.68 53.83 -26.50
CA LYS A 201 -4.79 54.34 -27.33
C LYS A 201 -5.19 55.75 -26.91
N SER A 202 -5.39 56.00 -25.62
CA SER A 202 -5.78 57.33 -25.11
C SER A 202 -4.71 58.41 -25.33
N ILE A 203 -3.42 58.06 -25.23
CA ILE A 203 -2.32 58.97 -25.58
C ILE A 203 -2.42 59.34 -27.06
N ARG A 204 -2.63 58.37 -27.95
CA ARG A 204 -2.76 58.61 -29.38
C ARG A 204 -3.96 59.50 -29.72
N GLU A 205 -5.11 59.26 -29.09
CA GLU A 205 -6.31 60.10 -29.24
C GLU A 205 -6.06 61.54 -28.77
N ALA A 206 -5.42 61.71 -27.61
CA ALA A 206 -5.08 63.02 -27.08
C ALA A 206 -4.03 63.77 -27.92
N GLN A 207 -3.07 63.06 -28.53
CA GLN A 207 -2.11 63.64 -29.48
C GLN A 207 -2.82 64.17 -30.74
N ILE A 208 -3.75 63.39 -31.31
CA ILE A 208 -4.57 63.83 -32.46
C ILE A 208 -5.42 65.05 -32.10
N GLU A 209 -6.01 65.07 -30.91
CA GLU A 209 -6.79 66.22 -30.43
C GLU A 209 -5.92 67.47 -30.23
N GLN A 210 -4.68 67.28 -29.75
CA GLN A 210 -3.71 68.36 -29.59
C GLN A 210 -3.32 68.96 -30.95
N GLU A 211 -3.05 68.13 -31.96
CA GLU A 211 -2.75 68.57 -33.33
C GLU A 211 -3.91 69.39 -33.93
N LYS A 212 -5.15 68.94 -33.73
CA LYS A 212 -6.35 69.68 -34.18
C LYS A 212 -6.48 71.05 -33.52
N LEU A 213 -6.22 71.14 -32.21
CA LEU A 213 -6.26 72.42 -31.49
C LEU A 213 -5.18 73.39 -31.94
N ILE A 214 -3.98 72.89 -32.28
CA ILE A 214 -2.88 73.70 -32.83
C ILE A 214 -3.25 74.23 -34.22
N ALA A 215 -3.73 73.36 -35.11
CA ALA A 215 -4.17 73.76 -36.45
C ALA A 215 -5.30 74.80 -36.40
N LYS A 216 -6.28 74.62 -35.49
CA LYS A 216 -7.37 75.58 -35.28
C LYS A 216 -6.86 76.93 -34.76
N GLU A 217 -5.84 76.94 -33.89
CA GLU A 217 -5.23 78.19 -33.42
C GLU A 217 -4.52 78.94 -34.56
N GLU A 218 -3.84 78.23 -35.46
CA GLU A 218 -3.23 78.82 -36.66
C GLU A 218 -4.27 79.40 -37.62
N GLU A 219 -5.35 78.67 -37.88
CA GLU A 219 -6.47 79.11 -38.71
C GLU A 219 -7.19 80.33 -38.13
N LEU A 220 -7.38 80.39 -36.80
CA LEU A 220 -7.95 81.56 -36.13
C LEU A 220 -7.09 82.82 -36.34
N LYS A 221 -5.76 82.69 -36.26
CA LYS A 221 -4.82 83.81 -36.44
C LYS A 221 -4.85 84.37 -37.86
N SER A 222 -5.20 83.56 -38.88
CA SER A 222 -5.23 83.99 -40.27
C SER A 222 -6.57 84.59 -40.74
N THR A 223 -7.67 84.34 -40.00
CA THR A 223 -9.04 84.49 -40.57
C THR A 223 -9.91 85.55 -39.87
N VAL A 224 -9.64 85.89 -38.60
CA VAL A 224 -10.53 86.75 -37.79
C VAL A 224 -10.12 88.24 -37.88
N ILE A 225 -11.09 89.12 -38.18
CA ILE A 225 -10.87 90.57 -38.36
C ILE A 225 -11.15 91.37 -37.06
N ASP A 226 -11.97 90.85 -36.14
CA ASP A 226 -12.25 91.47 -34.83
C ASP A 226 -11.27 91.01 -33.74
N LEU A 227 -10.57 91.99 -33.17
CA LEU A 227 -9.44 91.81 -32.27
C LEU A 227 -9.87 91.36 -30.86
N GLU A 228 -11.09 91.70 -30.42
CA GLU A 228 -11.61 91.31 -29.10
C GLU A 228 -12.09 89.85 -29.10
N THR A 229 -12.82 89.45 -30.14
CA THR A 229 -13.28 88.07 -30.34
C THR A 229 -12.11 87.11 -30.55
N LEU A 230 -11.11 87.49 -31.35
CA LEU A 230 -9.88 86.71 -31.55
C LEU A 230 -9.15 86.45 -30.22
N LYS A 231 -8.97 87.47 -29.38
CA LYS A 231 -8.30 87.33 -28.07
C LYS A 231 -9.03 86.34 -27.15
N LYS A 232 -10.36 86.37 -27.13
CA LYS A 232 -11.18 85.51 -26.29
C LYS A 232 -11.11 84.04 -26.72
N GLU A 233 -11.24 83.76 -28.02
CA GLU A 233 -11.17 82.39 -28.54
C GLU A 233 -9.75 81.80 -28.48
N LEU A 234 -8.72 82.62 -28.70
CA LEU A 234 -7.32 82.21 -28.54
C LEU A 234 -7.00 81.84 -27.08
N ALA A 235 -7.54 82.59 -26.11
CA ALA A 235 -7.38 82.28 -24.69
C ALA A 235 -8.05 80.95 -24.30
N ILE A 236 -9.23 80.66 -24.86
CA ILE A 236 -9.94 79.38 -24.67
C ILE A 236 -9.13 78.22 -25.27
N SER A 237 -8.64 78.37 -26.51
CA SER A 237 -7.82 77.33 -27.17
C SER A 237 -6.52 77.04 -26.42
N LYS A 238 -5.81 78.09 -25.97
CA LYS A 238 -4.59 77.95 -25.15
C LYS A 238 -4.85 77.27 -23.82
N ASN A 239 -5.97 77.58 -23.16
CA ASN A 239 -6.34 76.90 -21.91
C ASN A 239 -6.64 75.41 -22.16
N ALA A 240 -7.37 75.09 -23.23
CA ALA A 240 -7.66 73.72 -23.65
C ALA A 240 -6.38 72.93 -23.97
N GLN A 241 -5.43 73.53 -24.71
CA GLN A 241 -4.10 72.94 -24.96
C GLN A 241 -3.33 72.70 -23.65
N GLY A 242 -3.37 73.63 -22.70
CA GLY A 242 -2.70 73.50 -21.40
C GLY A 242 -3.27 72.36 -20.54
N VAL A 243 -4.59 72.19 -20.53
CA VAL A 243 -5.27 71.06 -19.86
C VAL A 243 -4.92 69.74 -20.54
N LEU A 244 -4.96 69.68 -21.87
CA LEU A 244 -4.65 68.49 -22.64
C LEU A 244 -3.17 68.08 -22.50
N GLY A 245 -2.25 69.05 -22.48
CA GLY A 245 -0.82 68.84 -22.23
C GLY A 245 -0.55 68.24 -20.85
N LYS A 246 -1.24 68.72 -19.79
CA LYS A 246 -1.18 68.10 -18.45
C LYS A 246 -1.70 66.67 -18.47
N LYS A 247 -2.80 66.40 -19.18
CA LYS A 247 -3.37 65.05 -19.32
C LYS A 247 -2.41 64.10 -20.03
N LEU A 248 -1.79 64.52 -21.13
CA LEU A 248 -0.76 63.76 -21.85
C LEU A 248 0.46 63.47 -20.97
N GLY A 249 0.95 64.46 -20.22
CA GLY A 249 2.06 64.28 -19.28
C GLY A 249 1.76 63.33 -18.12
N ASN A 250 0.49 63.25 -17.68
CA ASN A 250 0.06 62.25 -16.70
C ASN A 250 0.00 60.84 -17.33
N LEU A 251 -0.67 60.71 -18.49
CA LEU A 251 -0.82 59.43 -19.18
C LEU A 251 0.53 58.82 -19.59
N SER A 252 1.49 59.65 -20.02
CA SER A 252 2.85 59.19 -20.35
C SER A 252 3.59 58.66 -19.11
N ARG A 253 3.50 59.38 -17.98
CA ARG A 253 4.10 58.92 -16.71
C ARG A 253 3.46 57.63 -16.20
N ASP A 254 2.15 57.49 -16.34
CA ASP A 254 1.45 56.26 -15.97
C ASP A 254 1.85 55.10 -16.87
N LYS A 255 1.99 55.33 -18.18
CA LYS A 255 2.51 54.33 -19.13
C LYS A 255 3.91 53.85 -18.73
N ASP A 256 4.84 54.75 -18.45
CA ASP A 256 6.22 54.39 -18.07
C ASP A 256 6.24 53.59 -16.75
N ARG A 257 5.42 54.00 -15.78
CA ARG A 257 5.24 53.26 -14.52
C ARG A 257 4.69 51.85 -14.75
N LEU A 258 3.71 51.69 -15.63
CA LEU A 258 3.13 50.39 -15.98
C LEU A 258 4.15 49.49 -16.70
N GLN A 259 4.94 50.05 -17.63
CA GLN A 259 6.01 49.33 -18.32
C GLN A 259 7.10 48.85 -17.34
N ASN A 260 7.51 49.69 -16.39
CA ASN A 260 8.46 49.31 -15.35
C ASN A 260 7.92 48.18 -14.46
N ARG A 261 6.64 48.23 -14.05
CA ARG A 261 6.01 47.12 -13.30
C ARG A 261 5.99 45.83 -14.12
N LEU A 262 5.65 45.91 -15.41
CA LEU A 262 5.63 44.75 -16.30
C LEU A 262 7.03 44.13 -16.44
N ALA A 263 8.08 44.94 -16.57
CA ALA A 263 9.46 44.48 -16.64
C ALA A 263 9.90 43.75 -15.35
N ILE A 264 9.56 44.31 -14.18
CA ILE A 264 9.86 43.68 -12.88
C ILE A 264 9.16 42.32 -12.74
N ILE A 265 7.85 42.24 -13.06
CA ILE A 265 7.10 40.99 -12.96
C ILE A 265 7.67 39.94 -13.93
N THR A 266 8.01 40.36 -15.16
CA THR A 266 8.61 39.47 -16.17
C THR A 266 9.97 38.92 -15.73
N HIS A 267 10.83 39.77 -15.14
CA HIS A 267 12.12 39.33 -14.61
C HIS A 267 11.95 38.34 -13.45
N ASN A 268 11.09 38.66 -12.48
CA ASN A 268 10.81 37.78 -11.35
C ASN A 268 10.23 36.43 -11.78
N GLU A 269 9.36 36.43 -12.79
CA GLU A 269 8.81 35.19 -13.36
C GLU A 269 9.89 34.32 -13.98
N GLN A 270 10.84 34.89 -14.73
CA GLN A 270 11.96 34.10 -15.27
C GLN A 270 12.78 33.42 -14.19
N GLU A 271 13.05 34.10 -13.07
CA GLU A 271 13.75 33.49 -11.93
C GLU A 271 12.91 32.40 -11.26
N ARG A 272 11.61 32.63 -11.08
CA ARG A 272 10.69 31.62 -10.52
C ARG A 272 10.49 30.41 -11.43
N LEU A 273 10.53 30.58 -12.75
CA LEU A 273 10.48 29.48 -13.72
C LEU A 273 11.73 28.59 -13.64
N LYS A 274 12.91 29.17 -13.41
CA LYS A 274 14.14 28.39 -13.14
C LYS A 274 14.01 27.58 -11.85
N GLU A 275 13.53 28.22 -10.79
CA GLU A 275 13.27 27.53 -9.51
C GLU A 275 12.25 26.40 -9.68
N PHE A 276 11.15 26.66 -10.40
CA PHE A 276 10.13 25.67 -10.71
C PHE A 276 10.71 24.46 -11.44
N ALA A 277 11.59 24.65 -12.42
CA ALA A 277 12.22 23.53 -13.14
C ALA A 277 13.05 22.63 -12.21
N ILE A 278 13.77 23.22 -11.24
CA ILE A 278 14.53 22.48 -10.23
C ILE A 278 13.60 21.70 -9.30
N VAL A 279 12.57 22.37 -8.79
CA VAL A 279 11.56 21.77 -7.88
C VAL A 279 10.80 20.63 -8.59
N GLU A 280 10.43 20.81 -9.86
CA GLU A 280 9.75 19.78 -10.65
C GLU A 280 10.65 18.55 -10.87
N THR A 281 11.93 18.76 -11.14
CA THR A 281 12.89 17.65 -11.29
C THR A 281 13.04 16.86 -9.99
N ALA A 282 13.16 17.56 -8.85
CA ALA A 282 13.21 16.93 -7.54
C ALA A 282 11.90 16.17 -7.23
N ARG A 283 10.74 16.77 -7.54
CA ARG A 283 9.43 16.14 -7.37
C ARG A 283 9.34 14.84 -8.15
N LEU A 284 9.69 14.82 -9.43
CA LEU A 284 9.62 13.62 -10.27
C LEU A 284 10.50 12.48 -9.73
N SER A 285 11.67 12.79 -9.19
CA SER A 285 12.54 11.79 -8.55
C SER A 285 11.92 11.23 -7.27
N LEU A 286 11.37 12.10 -6.41
CA LEU A 286 10.72 11.71 -5.16
C LEU A 286 9.40 10.96 -5.41
N GLU A 287 8.61 11.37 -6.40
CA GLU A 287 7.38 10.71 -6.84
C GLU A 287 7.68 9.27 -7.25
N LYS A 288 8.70 9.07 -8.09
CA LYS A 288 9.13 7.72 -8.50
C LYS A 288 9.50 6.86 -7.28
N ALA A 289 10.35 7.39 -6.39
CA ALA A 289 10.75 6.66 -5.19
C ALA A 289 9.55 6.35 -4.28
N THR A 290 8.59 7.27 -4.17
CA THR A 290 7.36 7.12 -3.40
C THR A 290 6.45 6.05 -4.00
N VAL A 291 6.29 6.00 -5.33
CA VAL A 291 5.52 4.95 -6.02
C VAL A 291 6.13 3.56 -5.76
N ASP A 292 7.45 3.45 -5.84
CA ASP A 292 8.15 2.19 -5.53
C ASP A 292 7.94 1.80 -4.05
N ASN A 293 7.92 2.78 -3.16
CA ASN A 293 7.67 2.61 -1.74
C ASN A 293 6.22 2.18 -1.43
N MET A 294 5.23 2.77 -2.10
CA MET A 294 3.81 2.37 -2.03
C MET A 294 3.58 0.94 -2.55
N TYR A 295 4.22 0.57 -3.65
CA TYR A 295 4.18 -0.80 -4.14
C TYR A 295 4.82 -1.77 -3.12
N ASN A 296 5.98 -1.41 -2.56
CA ASN A 296 6.64 -2.22 -1.53
C ASN A 296 5.76 -2.34 -0.28
N TRP A 297 5.06 -1.28 0.13
CA TRP A 297 4.10 -1.31 1.23
C TRP A 297 3.04 -2.40 1.01
N MET A 298 2.44 -2.50 -0.18
CA MET A 298 1.50 -3.60 -0.47
C MET A 298 2.17 -4.96 -0.40
N LYS A 299 3.36 -5.09 -1.00
CA LYS A 299 4.10 -6.34 -1.07
C LYS A 299 4.44 -6.91 0.31
N VAL A 300 4.91 -6.08 1.23
CA VAL A 300 5.26 -6.52 2.60
C VAL A 300 4.04 -6.91 3.43
N HIS A 301 2.86 -6.38 3.09
CA HIS A 301 1.59 -6.76 3.72
C HIS A 301 0.97 -8.04 3.14
N GLN A 302 1.52 -8.59 2.05
CA GLN A 302 1.00 -9.81 1.44
C GLN A 302 1.18 -11.03 2.34
N ASN A 303 0.07 -11.65 2.71
CA ASN A 303 0.09 -12.86 3.51
C ASN A 303 0.62 -14.04 2.68
N ARG A 304 1.69 -14.69 3.13
CA ARG A 304 2.31 -15.81 2.41
C ARG A 304 1.43 -17.06 2.29
N LYS A 305 0.45 -17.24 3.18
CA LYS A 305 -0.43 -18.42 3.18
C LYS A 305 -1.59 -18.21 2.21
N THR A 306 -2.32 -17.11 2.32
CA THR A 306 -3.53 -16.84 1.54
C THR A 306 -3.25 -16.04 0.27
N GLY A 307 -2.14 -15.33 0.18
CA GLY A 307 -1.86 -14.35 -0.87
C GLY A 307 -2.57 -13.01 -0.65
N LEU A 308 -3.47 -12.90 0.32
CA LEU A 308 -4.31 -11.72 0.57
C LEU A 308 -3.58 -10.64 1.36
N ILE A 309 -4.07 -9.41 1.25
CA ILE A 309 -3.59 -8.21 1.95
C ILE A 309 -4.74 -7.60 2.75
N ALA A 310 -4.48 -7.14 3.97
CA ALA A 310 -5.49 -6.41 4.74
C ALA A 310 -5.82 -5.08 4.05
N SER A 311 -7.10 -4.83 3.82
CA SER A 311 -7.59 -3.65 3.11
C SER A 311 -7.22 -2.33 3.81
N TYR A 312 -7.12 -2.36 5.13
CA TYR A 312 -6.79 -1.20 5.96
C TYR A 312 -5.73 -1.57 7.00
N GLU A 313 -4.64 -0.83 6.98
CA GLU A 313 -3.59 -0.90 7.99
C GLU A 313 -3.91 0.08 9.11
N GLY A 314 -4.14 -0.40 10.33
CA GLY A 314 -4.26 0.46 11.51
C GLY A 314 -5.66 0.53 12.12
N ASP A 315 -6.72 0.17 11.38
CA ASP A 315 -8.07 0.05 11.95
C ASP A 315 -8.23 -1.30 12.69
N PRO A 316 -8.40 -1.31 14.03
CA PRO A 316 -8.53 -2.56 14.79
C PRO A 316 -9.74 -3.41 14.38
N ALA A 317 -10.82 -2.79 13.91
CA ALA A 317 -12.04 -3.48 13.50
C ALA A 317 -11.90 -4.18 12.14
N LEU A 318 -10.95 -3.73 11.31
CA LEU A 318 -10.72 -4.24 9.96
C LEU A 318 -9.36 -4.95 9.81
N LYS A 319 -8.62 -5.14 10.91
CA LYS A 319 -7.22 -5.62 10.97
C LYS A 319 -6.92 -6.92 10.19
N ASN A 320 -7.91 -7.75 9.94
CA ASN A 320 -7.76 -9.03 9.23
C ASN A 320 -8.74 -9.17 8.05
N THR A 321 -9.31 -8.07 7.57
CA THR A 321 -10.33 -8.07 6.52
C THR A 321 -9.70 -7.74 5.17
N ALA A 322 -9.92 -8.61 4.18
CA ALA A 322 -9.54 -8.41 2.79
C ALA A 322 -10.82 -8.33 1.94
N PHE A 323 -11.21 -7.12 1.54
CA PHE A 323 -12.32 -6.92 0.61
C PHE A 323 -11.90 -7.33 -0.79
N ILE A 324 -12.74 -8.12 -1.48
CA ILE A 324 -12.40 -8.66 -2.81
C ILE A 324 -12.13 -7.54 -3.84
N TYR A 325 -12.81 -6.39 -3.74
CA TYR A 325 -12.51 -5.21 -4.55
C TYR A 325 -11.05 -4.76 -4.38
N ASP A 326 -10.62 -4.57 -3.13
CA ASP A 326 -9.26 -4.16 -2.79
C ASP A 326 -8.22 -5.18 -3.26
N GLN A 327 -8.51 -6.47 -3.12
CA GLN A 327 -7.61 -7.53 -3.61
C GLN A 327 -7.48 -7.50 -5.13
N SER A 328 -8.57 -7.18 -5.83
CA SER A 328 -8.60 -7.11 -7.30
C SER A 328 -7.77 -5.95 -7.84
N ILE A 329 -7.83 -4.78 -7.20
CA ILE A 329 -7.00 -3.64 -7.57
C ILE A 329 -5.53 -3.83 -7.16
N VAL A 330 -5.25 -4.50 -6.03
CA VAL A 330 -3.87 -4.88 -5.66
C VAL A 330 -3.26 -5.86 -6.66
N ALA A 331 -4.01 -6.87 -7.09
CA ALA A 331 -3.55 -7.79 -8.13
C ALA A 331 -3.17 -7.00 -9.40
N GLN A 332 -3.95 -5.98 -9.77
CA GLN A 332 -3.62 -5.09 -10.89
C GLN A 332 -2.38 -4.23 -10.64
N VAL A 333 -2.15 -3.73 -9.42
CA VAL A 333 -0.89 -3.05 -9.05
C VAL A 333 0.31 -3.99 -9.22
N PHE A 334 0.21 -5.25 -8.79
CA PHE A 334 1.26 -6.25 -8.97
C PHE A 334 1.51 -6.55 -10.45
N ILE A 335 0.45 -6.73 -11.25
CA ILE A 335 0.54 -6.92 -12.71
C ILE A 335 1.23 -5.72 -13.38
N LEU A 336 0.87 -4.49 -12.99
CA LEU A 336 1.46 -3.25 -13.52
C LEU A 336 2.96 -3.14 -13.22
N ASN A 337 3.41 -3.72 -12.10
CA ASN A 337 4.82 -3.77 -11.71
C ASN A 337 5.53 -5.07 -12.15
N ARG A 338 4.89 -5.88 -13.00
CA ARG A 338 5.41 -7.18 -13.49
C ARG A 338 5.69 -8.22 -12.39
N ASP A 339 5.12 -8.03 -11.20
CA ASP A 339 5.17 -9.01 -10.12
C ASP A 339 4.04 -10.02 -10.26
N PHE A 340 4.16 -10.87 -11.28
CA PHE A 340 3.12 -11.83 -11.62
C PHE A 340 2.96 -12.92 -10.56
N GLU A 341 3.99 -13.21 -9.77
CA GLU A 341 3.91 -14.18 -8.67
C GLU A 341 3.03 -13.65 -7.52
N SER A 342 3.24 -12.40 -7.10
CA SER A 342 2.39 -11.79 -6.09
C SER A 342 0.95 -11.60 -6.57
N ALA A 343 0.73 -11.24 -7.84
CA ALA A 343 -0.61 -11.20 -8.42
C ALA A 343 -1.25 -12.59 -8.42
N LYS A 344 -0.51 -13.60 -8.89
CA LYS A 344 -0.96 -15.00 -8.96
C LYS A 344 -1.38 -15.53 -7.59
N ALA A 345 -0.64 -15.23 -6.53
CA ALA A 345 -0.97 -15.66 -5.17
C ALA A 345 -2.37 -15.19 -4.71
N ILE A 346 -2.79 -13.98 -5.09
CA ILE A 346 -4.16 -13.48 -4.84
C ILE A 346 -5.17 -14.23 -5.71
N LEU A 347 -4.90 -14.36 -7.00
CA LEU A 347 -5.85 -14.95 -7.95
C LEU A 347 -6.06 -16.45 -7.71
N ASP A 348 -5.00 -17.19 -7.37
CA ASP A 348 -5.06 -18.62 -7.00
C ASP A 348 -5.87 -18.85 -5.73
N PHE A 349 -5.89 -17.89 -4.79
CA PHE A 349 -6.81 -17.97 -3.66
C PHE A 349 -8.26 -18.01 -4.11
N PHE A 350 -8.67 -17.11 -5.00
CA PHE A 350 -10.06 -17.08 -5.50
C PHE A 350 -10.39 -18.25 -6.43
N LYS A 351 -9.40 -18.73 -7.19
CA LYS A 351 -9.57 -19.89 -8.07
C LYS A 351 -9.76 -21.18 -7.27
N ASP A 352 -8.91 -21.44 -6.27
CA ASP A 352 -8.78 -22.77 -5.70
C ASP A 352 -9.30 -22.90 -4.26
N ARG A 353 -9.43 -21.80 -3.50
CA ARG A 353 -9.59 -21.85 -2.03
C ARG A 353 -10.71 -21.00 -1.47
N ALA A 354 -11.08 -19.91 -2.11
CA ALA A 354 -12.04 -18.97 -1.57
C ALA A 354 -13.45 -19.60 -1.47
N PRO A 355 -14.05 -19.66 -0.27
CA PRO A 355 -15.43 -20.13 -0.13
C PRO A 355 -16.40 -19.21 -0.88
N ARG A 356 -17.42 -19.80 -1.51
CA ARG A 356 -18.44 -19.08 -2.29
C ARG A 356 -19.80 -19.11 -1.59
N THR A 357 -20.60 -18.09 -1.85
CA THR A 357 -22.00 -17.98 -1.43
C THR A 357 -22.84 -17.75 -2.68
N SER A 358 -23.91 -18.53 -2.87
CA SER A 358 -24.82 -18.40 -4.03
C SER A 358 -24.09 -18.38 -5.40
N ASN A 359 -23.13 -19.29 -5.58
CA ASN A 359 -22.27 -19.43 -6.77
C ASN A 359 -21.36 -18.23 -7.09
N ALA A 360 -21.26 -17.23 -6.20
CA ALA A 360 -20.38 -16.08 -6.32
C ALA A 360 -19.51 -15.90 -5.08
N PHE A 361 -18.58 -14.95 -5.13
CA PHE A 361 -17.70 -14.65 -4.01
C PHE A 361 -18.37 -13.68 -3.02
N ALA A 362 -18.16 -13.95 -1.73
CA ALA A 362 -18.53 -13.05 -0.66
C ALA A 362 -17.68 -11.77 -0.68
N ASN A 363 -18.16 -10.71 -0.03
CA ASN A 363 -17.57 -9.36 -0.10
C ASN A 363 -16.17 -9.29 0.51
N ALA A 364 -15.90 -10.06 1.58
CA ALA A 364 -14.63 -10.03 2.27
C ALA A 364 -14.21 -11.37 2.89
N TYR A 365 -12.89 -11.55 2.99
CA TYR A 365 -12.24 -12.74 3.55
C TYR A 365 -11.21 -12.39 4.62
N GLY A 366 -10.95 -13.33 5.50
CA GLY A 366 -9.92 -13.21 6.53
C GLY A 366 -8.52 -13.35 5.92
N VAL A 367 -7.65 -12.35 6.08
CA VAL A 367 -6.28 -12.36 5.53
C VAL A 367 -5.50 -13.59 5.98
N ASN A 368 -5.59 -14.00 7.24
CA ASN A 368 -4.86 -15.15 7.77
C ASN A 368 -5.58 -16.50 7.58
N SER A 369 -6.92 -16.49 7.62
CA SER A 369 -7.73 -17.73 7.62
C SER A 369 -8.20 -18.14 6.24
N GLY A 370 -8.45 -17.19 5.34
CA GLY A 370 -9.13 -17.40 4.05
C GLY A 370 -10.64 -17.62 4.17
N GLY A 371 -11.21 -17.58 5.39
CA GLY A 371 -12.64 -17.74 5.61
C GLY A 371 -13.42 -16.45 5.35
N ILE A 372 -14.73 -16.55 5.10
CA ILE A 372 -15.62 -15.40 4.88
C ILE A 372 -15.68 -14.54 6.15
N THR A 373 -15.46 -13.24 6.02
CA THR A 373 -15.65 -12.25 7.09
C THR A 373 -16.87 -11.37 6.86
N GLU A 374 -17.32 -11.23 5.61
CA GLU A 374 -18.58 -10.57 5.27
C GLU A 374 -19.30 -11.37 4.18
N TYR A 375 -20.48 -11.90 4.52
CA TYR A 375 -21.25 -12.84 3.69
C TYR A 375 -22.03 -12.17 2.55
N THR A 376 -22.10 -10.84 2.53
CA THR A 376 -22.76 -10.09 1.46
C THR A 376 -22.17 -10.47 0.11
N VAL A 377 -23.03 -10.67 -0.90
CA VAL A 377 -22.60 -10.96 -2.28
C VAL A 377 -23.02 -9.80 -3.16
N HIS A 378 -22.05 -9.03 -3.63
CA HIS A 378 -22.26 -7.91 -4.53
C HIS A 378 -21.65 -8.14 -5.91
N CYS A 379 -22.31 -7.61 -6.95
CA CYS A 379 -21.87 -7.73 -8.33
C CYS A 379 -20.55 -6.99 -8.57
N GLY A 380 -20.44 -5.72 -8.16
CA GLY A 380 -19.22 -4.91 -8.38
C GLY A 380 -17.95 -5.61 -7.93
N PRO A 381 -17.80 -6.01 -6.65
CA PRO A 381 -16.59 -6.66 -6.17
C PRO A 381 -16.25 -7.99 -6.90
N ASN A 382 -17.26 -8.76 -7.33
CA ASN A 382 -17.07 -9.95 -8.16
C ASN A 382 -16.61 -9.59 -9.59
N ILE A 383 -17.19 -8.54 -10.19
CA ILE A 383 -16.80 -8.04 -11.52
C ILE A 383 -15.35 -7.56 -11.49
N TRP A 384 -14.93 -6.86 -10.43
CA TRP A 384 -13.54 -6.42 -10.25
C TRP A 384 -12.55 -7.59 -10.18
N LEU A 385 -12.91 -8.69 -9.53
CA LEU A 385 -12.10 -9.92 -9.58
C LEU A 385 -12.00 -10.43 -11.03
N GLY A 386 -13.11 -10.47 -11.75
CA GLY A 386 -13.14 -10.77 -13.17
C GLY A 386 -12.17 -9.90 -13.98
N ILE A 387 -12.22 -8.58 -13.81
CA ILE A 387 -11.31 -7.63 -14.46
C ILE A 387 -9.85 -7.94 -14.13
N ALA A 388 -9.51 -8.22 -12.87
CA ALA A 388 -8.15 -8.57 -12.47
C ALA A 388 -7.65 -9.86 -13.14
N LEU A 389 -8.49 -10.90 -13.24
CA LEU A 389 -8.17 -12.14 -13.96
C LEU A 389 -7.91 -11.86 -15.46
N MET A 390 -8.75 -11.04 -16.09
CA MET A 390 -8.58 -10.66 -17.50
C MET A 390 -7.30 -9.86 -17.73
N GLN A 391 -6.98 -8.92 -16.84
CA GLN A 391 -5.73 -8.16 -16.91
C GLN A 391 -4.51 -9.07 -16.76
N TYR A 392 -4.56 -10.04 -15.84
CA TYR A 392 -3.47 -10.99 -15.63
C TYR A 392 -3.22 -11.81 -16.88
N MET A 393 -4.26 -12.47 -17.41
CA MET A 393 -4.18 -13.29 -18.63
C MET A 393 -3.68 -12.49 -19.84
N ASN A 394 -4.15 -11.25 -20.00
CA ASN A 394 -3.71 -10.37 -21.07
C ASN A 394 -2.23 -9.97 -20.96
N GLN A 395 -1.68 -9.84 -19.75
CA GLN A 395 -0.28 -9.45 -19.54
C GLN A 395 0.69 -10.62 -19.49
N THR A 396 0.24 -11.83 -19.17
CA THR A 396 1.08 -13.04 -19.13
C THR A 396 0.91 -13.94 -20.35
N GLY A 397 -0.17 -13.76 -21.12
CA GLY A 397 -0.54 -14.65 -22.23
C GLY A 397 -1.13 -15.99 -21.79
N THR A 398 -1.39 -16.20 -20.49
CA THR A 398 -1.98 -17.44 -19.98
C THR A 398 -3.51 -17.43 -20.10
N HIS A 399 -4.12 -18.61 -20.08
CA HIS A 399 -5.58 -18.77 -20.07
C HIS A 399 -6.08 -19.51 -18.83
N GLU A 400 -5.24 -19.68 -17.81
CA GLU A 400 -5.50 -20.54 -16.65
C GLU A 400 -6.66 -20.06 -15.75
N TYR A 401 -7.09 -18.82 -15.93
CA TYR A 401 -8.20 -18.19 -15.20
C TYR A 401 -9.44 -17.98 -16.08
N LEU A 402 -9.40 -18.40 -17.34
CA LEU A 402 -10.46 -18.09 -18.30
C LEU A 402 -11.80 -18.67 -17.85
N ASP A 403 -11.82 -19.92 -17.39
CA ASP A 403 -13.03 -20.56 -16.91
C ASP A 403 -13.63 -19.83 -15.70
N LEU A 404 -12.79 -19.36 -14.77
CA LEU A 404 -13.23 -18.57 -13.62
C LEU A 404 -13.80 -17.22 -14.06
N ALA A 405 -13.13 -16.53 -14.98
CA ALA A 405 -13.61 -15.27 -15.53
C ALA A 405 -14.98 -15.46 -16.21
N LYS A 406 -15.12 -16.49 -17.05
CA LYS A 406 -16.40 -16.83 -17.69
C LYS A 406 -17.49 -17.16 -16.68
N GLN A 407 -17.19 -17.93 -15.63
CA GLN A 407 -18.15 -18.21 -14.55
C GLN A 407 -18.67 -16.93 -13.89
N ILE A 408 -17.78 -15.99 -13.56
CA ILE A 408 -18.17 -14.69 -13.01
C ILE A 408 -19.02 -13.92 -14.03
N GLY A 409 -18.60 -13.85 -15.29
CA GLY A 409 -19.31 -13.14 -16.35
C GLY A 409 -20.71 -13.69 -16.59
N ASP A 410 -20.85 -15.01 -16.66
CA ASP A 410 -22.12 -15.70 -16.87
C ASP A 410 -23.05 -15.54 -15.65
N TRP A 411 -22.51 -15.53 -14.43
CA TRP A 411 -23.28 -15.21 -13.22
C TRP A 411 -23.80 -13.76 -13.25
N VAL A 412 -22.97 -12.78 -13.63
CA VAL A 412 -23.41 -11.38 -13.77
C VAL A 412 -24.47 -11.22 -14.86
N ILE A 413 -24.35 -11.93 -15.99
CA ILE A 413 -25.39 -11.97 -17.03
C ILE A 413 -26.69 -12.54 -16.47
N GLY A 414 -26.63 -13.58 -15.63
CA GLY A 414 -27.79 -14.12 -14.92
C GLY A 414 -28.49 -13.07 -14.06
N VAL A 415 -27.72 -12.28 -13.29
CA VAL A 415 -28.26 -11.15 -12.51
C VAL A 415 -28.84 -10.05 -13.41
N GLN A 416 -28.16 -9.72 -14.51
CA GLN A 416 -28.63 -8.74 -15.50
C GLN A 416 -29.98 -9.16 -16.11
N GLY A 417 -30.20 -10.47 -16.33
CA GLY A 417 -31.44 -11.03 -16.83
C GLY A 417 -32.64 -10.88 -15.90
N LEU A 418 -32.42 -10.52 -14.63
CA LEU A 418 -33.49 -10.24 -13.67
C LEU A 418 -34.12 -8.84 -13.84
N ASP A 419 -33.49 -7.95 -14.61
CA ASP A 419 -34.05 -6.65 -14.97
C ASP A 419 -34.44 -6.65 -16.46
N PRO A 420 -35.73 -6.45 -16.80
CA PRO A 420 -36.15 -6.36 -18.21
C PRO A 420 -35.49 -5.18 -18.96
N ASP A 421 -35.02 -4.14 -18.25
CA ASP A 421 -34.25 -3.05 -18.86
C ASP A 421 -32.76 -3.40 -19.07
N GLY A 422 -32.29 -4.56 -18.61
CA GLY A 422 -30.90 -5.02 -18.75
C GLY A 422 -29.93 -4.42 -17.74
N GLY A 423 -30.42 -3.92 -16.60
CA GLY A 423 -29.61 -3.40 -15.51
C GLY A 423 -29.12 -4.45 -14.55
N ILE A 424 -27.96 -4.17 -13.94
CA ILE A 424 -27.36 -5.02 -12.92
C ILE A 424 -27.65 -4.45 -11.53
N LYS A 425 -28.25 -5.28 -10.67
CA LYS A 425 -28.52 -4.95 -9.26
C LYS A 425 -27.26 -5.04 -8.41
N GLY A 426 -27.35 -4.55 -7.17
CA GLY A 426 -26.27 -4.66 -6.19
C GLY A 426 -25.75 -6.08 -5.99
N GLY A 427 -26.66 -7.05 -6.05
CA GLY A 427 -26.44 -8.49 -5.93
C GLY A 427 -27.75 -9.23 -6.23
N PRO A 428 -27.77 -10.56 -6.22
CA PRO A 428 -28.97 -11.34 -6.55
C PRO A 428 -30.14 -11.08 -5.59
N GLU A 429 -29.84 -10.95 -4.29
CA GLU A 429 -30.83 -10.73 -3.22
C GLU A 429 -31.11 -9.25 -2.94
N VAL A 430 -30.56 -8.35 -3.75
CA VAL A 430 -30.60 -6.91 -3.53
C VAL A 430 -31.59 -6.27 -4.49
N THR A 431 -32.36 -5.29 -4.03
CA THR A 431 -33.39 -4.61 -4.83
C THR A 431 -32.90 -3.35 -5.54
N TRP A 432 -31.80 -2.74 -5.07
CA TRP A 432 -31.23 -1.53 -5.64
C TRP A 432 -30.30 -1.82 -6.83
N TYR A 433 -30.17 -0.82 -7.70
CA TYR A 433 -29.24 -0.82 -8.84
C TYR A 433 -28.09 0.16 -8.57
N SER A 434 -26.88 -0.18 -9.04
CA SER A 434 -25.71 0.70 -8.96
C SER A 434 -25.22 1.05 -10.35
N THR A 435 -25.05 2.34 -10.61
CA THR A 435 -24.43 2.84 -11.83
C THR A 435 -22.98 2.35 -11.94
N GLU A 436 -22.24 2.32 -10.83
CA GLU A 436 -20.87 1.81 -10.77
C GLU A 436 -20.82 0.34 -11.22
N HIS A 437 -21.66 -0.53 -10.65
CA HIS A 437 -21.65 -1.95 -11.03
C HIS A 437 -21.97 -2.18 -12.51
N ASN A 438 -22.81 -1.32 -13.12
CA ASN A 438 -23.12 -1.40 -14.55
C ASN A 438 -21.97 -0.88 -15.42
N LEU A 439 -21.22 0.12 -14.96
CA LEU A 439 -20.00 0.62 -15.61
C LEU A 439 -18.88 -0.43 -15.54
N ASP A 440 -18.69 -1.06 -14.39
CA ASP A 440 -17.75 -2.18 -14.19
C ASP A 440 -18.10 -3.34 -15.12
N ALA A 441 -19.38 -3.73 -15.17
CA ALA A 441 -19.86 -4.82 -16.01
C ALA A 441 -19.66 -4.51 -17.51
N TYR A 442 -19.96 -3.28 -17.95
CA TYR A 442 -19.69 -2.88 -19.33
C TYR A 442 -18.22 -3.08 -19.69
N ALA A 443 -17.30 -2.59 -18.85
CA ALA A 443 -15.87 -2.78 -19.07
C ALA A 443 -15.51 -4.27 -19.12
N TYR A 444 -15.93 -5.03 -18.12
CA TYR A 444 -15.61 -6.45 -17.98
C TYR A 444 -16.13 -7.31 -19.14
N PHE A 445 -17.37 -7.10 -19.56
CA PHE A 445 -17.96 -7.81 -20.70
C PHE A 445 -17.25 -7.50 -22.01
N ILE A 446 -16.80 -6.26 -22.21
CA ILE A 446 -15.95 -5.91 -23.36
C ILE A 446 -14.59 -6.64 -23.29
N MET A 447 -13.99 -6.80 -22.10
CA MET A 447 -12.76 -7.59 -21.96
C MET A 447 -13.00 -9.05 -22.29
N LEU A 448 -14.06 -9.65 -21.76
CA LEU A 448 -14.43 -11.05 -22.04
C LEU A 448 -14.68 -11.27 -23.53
N TYR A 449 -15.45 -10.38 -24.18
CA TYR A 449 -15.70 -10.47 -25.62
C TYR A 449 -14.40 -10.41 -26.43
N LYS A 450 -13.49 -9.49 -26.11
CA LYS A 450 -12.21 -9.37 -26.82
C LYS A 450 -11.32 -10.61 -26.73
N VAL A 451 -11.40 -11.35 -25.63
CA VAL A 451 -10.57 -12.55 -25.39
C VAL A 451 -11.25 -13.83 -25.88
N THR A 452 -12.58 -13.91 -25.79
CA THR A 452 -13.33 -15.14 -26.08
C THR A 452 -14.03 -15.15 -27.45
N ASP A 453 -14.28 -13.98 -28.02
CA ASP A 453 -15.16 -13.77 -29.19
C ASP A 453 -16.61 -14.28 -28.99
N GLU A 454 -17.04 -14.49 -27.74
CA GLU A 454 -18.40 -14.93 -27.43
C GLU A 454 -19.38 -13.75 -27.44
N GLU A 455 -20.27 -13.71 -28.45
CA GLU A 455 -21.23 -12.61 -28.67
C GLU A 455 -22.16 -12.33 -27.47
N LYS A 456 -22.42 -13.32 -26.59
CA LYS A 456 -23.22 -13.11 -25.38
C LYS A 456 -22.66 -12.00 -24.49
N TYR A 457 -21.33 -11.85 -24.41
CA TYR A 457 -20.70 -10.81 -23.60
C TYR A 457 -20.84 -9.43 -24.26
N LYS A 458 -20.72 -9.35 -25.58
CA LYS A 458 -20.97 -8.09 -26.32
C LYS A 458 -22.40 -7.60 -26.16
N GLU A 459 -23.38 -8.51 -26.24
CA GLU A 459 -24.79 -8.17 -26.01
C GLU A 459 -25.05 -7.74 -24.56
N ALA A 460 -24.41 -8.41 -23.58
CA ALA A 460 -24.49 -8.00 -22.17
C ALA A 460 -23.90 -6.60 -21.93
N ALA A 461 -22.76 -6.28 -22.56
CA ALA A 461 -22.15 -4.95 -22.50
C ALA A 461 -23.09 -3.90 -23.11
N LYS A 462 -23.69 -4.18 -24.26
CA LYS A 462 -24.65 -3.28 -24.92
C LYS A 462 -25.86 -3.01 -24.04
N LYS A 463 -26.41 -4.03 -23.36
CA LYS A 463 -27.50 -3.87 -22.39
C LYS A 463 -27.11 -2.94 -21.24
N SER A 464 -25.94 -3.13 -20.64
CA SER A 464 -25.44 -2.23 -19.58
C SER A 464 -25.32 -0.79 -20.08
N LEU A 465 -24.77 -0.57 -21.28
CA LEU A 465 -24.59 0.77 -21.85
C LEU A 465 -25.93 1.48 -22.09
N VAL A 466 -26.90 0.76 -22.68
CA VAL A 466 -28.27 1.27 -22.90
C VAL A 466 -28.93 1.60 -21.56
N TRP A 467 -28.78 0.71 -20.57
CA TRP A 467 -29.35 0.91 -19.25
C TRP A 467 -28.76 2.15 -18.55
N ILE A 468 -27.45 2.35 -18.61
CA ILE A 468 -26.75 3.53 -18.06
C ILE A 468 -27.32 4.81 -18.68
N LYS A 469 -27.30 4.92 -20.02
CA LYS A 469 -27.82 6.11 -20.73
C LYS A 469 -29.27 6.40 -20.34
N LYS A 470 -30.12 5.37 -20.31
CA LYS A 470 -31.56 5.51 -20.04
C LYS A 470 -31.87 5.90 -18.60
N ASN A 471 -31.18 5.32 -17.62
CA ASN A 471 -31.62 5.38 -16.21
C ASN A 471 -30.79 6.30 -15.32
N THR A 472 -29.54 6.60 -15.69
CA THR A 472 -28.60 7.26 -14.76
C THR A 472 -28.15 8.64 -15.23
N TYR A 473 -28.10 8.88 -16.54
CA TYR A 473 -27.67 10.15 -17.13
C TYR A 473 -28.83 11.11 -17.34
N THR A 474 -28.70 12.35 -16.87
CA THR A 474 -29.76 13.38 -17.00
C THR A 474 -29.41 14.49 -18.01
N GLY A 475 -29.08 14.09 -19.24
CA GLY A 475 -28.91 15.00 -20.39
C GLY A 475 -27.86 16.09 -20.18
N ASP A 476 -28.12 17.28 -20.74
CA ASP A 476 -27.19 18.44 -20.87
C ASP A 476 -26.50 18.89 -19.57
N SER A 477 -27.01 18.47 -18.41
CA SER A 477 -26.40 18.78 -17.11
C SER A 477 -25.11 17.98 -16.82
N GLY A 478 -24.83 16.90 -17.55
CA GLY A 478 -23.70 16.01 -17.26
C GLY A 478 -23.87 15.19 -15.98
N ARG A 479 -25.00 15.31 -15.28
CA ARG A 479 -25.24 14.62 -14.02
C ARG A 479 -25.45 13.12 -14.25
N ILE A 480 -24.73 12.33 -13.46
CA ILE A 480 -24.88 10.89 -13.35
C ILE A 480 -25.41 10.57 -11.95
N ARG A 481 -26.47 9.75 -11.89
CA ARG A 481 -27.08 9.26 -10.64
C ARG A 481 -26.33 8.05 -10.13
N ARG A 482 -26.32 7.84 -8.81
CA ARG A 482 -25.73 6.64 -8.18
C ARG A 482 -26.42 5.34 -8.61
N GLY A 483 -27.71 5.39 -8.96
CA GLY A 483 -28.47 4.24 -9.44
C GLY A 483 -29.85 4.59 -9.98
N LYS A 484 -30.54 3.61 -10.56
CA LYS A 484 -31.93 3.74 -11.04
C LYS A 484 -32.85 3.99 -9.84
N GLY A 485 -33.64 5.07 -9.92
CA GLY A 485 -34.53 5.49 -8.82
C GLY A 485 -33.80 6.15 -7.65
N ASP A 486 -32.49 6.37 -7.74
CA ASP A 486 -31.69 7.02 -6.70
C ASP A 486 -31.24 8.42 -7.18
N SER A 487 -31.55 9.46 -6.40
CA SER A 487 -31.13 10.83 -6.71
C SER A 487 -29.78 11.20 -6.09
N THR A 488 -29.22 10.34 -5.25
CA THR A 488 -27.91 10.49 -4.62
C THR A 488 -26.80 10.60 -5.67
N ILE A 489 -25.81 11.43 -5.37
CA ILE A 489 -24.65 11.67 -6.22
C ILE A 489 -23.47 10.94 -5.57
N ALA A 490 -22.79 10.11 -6.36
CA ALA A 490 -21.55 9.46 -6.01
C ALA A 490 -20.51 9.86 -7.07
N THR A 491 -19.44 10.53 -6.65
CA THR A 491 -18.37 11.06 -7.51
C THR A 491 -17.65 9.99 -8.35
N ASP A 492 -17.49 8.78 -7.82
CA ASP A 492 -16.97 7.61 -8.53
C ASP A 492 -17.67 7.38 -9.90
N THR A 493 -18.99 7.52 -9.97
CA THR A 493 -19.78 7.30 -11.19
C THR A 493 -19.36 8.20 -12.35
N PHE A 494 -18.83 9.40 -12.06
CA PHE A 494 -18.35 10.33 -13.07
C PHE A 494 -16.98 9.88 -13.60
N ALA A 495 -16.05 9.54 -12.71
CA ALA A 495 -14.75 9.00 -13.09
C ALA A 495 -14.90 7.68 -13.86
N TRP A 496 -15.81 6.80 -13.42
CA TRP A 496 -16.04 5.49 -14.02
C TRP A 496 -16.71 5.58 -15.38
N ALA A 497 -17.59 6.56 -15.60
CA ALA A 497 -18.14 6.81 -16.93
C ALA A 497 -17.01 7.05 -17.94
N ILE A 498 -16.05 7.92 -17.60
CA ILE A 498 -14.89 8.17 -18.44
C ILE A 498 -14.01 6.92 -18.56
N ALA A 499 -13.70 6.25 -17.45
CA ALA A 499 -12.74 5.14 -17.41
C ALA A 499 -13.24 3.85 -18.09
N SER A 500 -14.51 3.49 -17.90
CA SER A 500 -15.12 2.27 -18.47
C SER A 500 -15.58 2.45 -19.91
N ILE A 501 -16.34 3.52 -20.22
CA ILE A 501 -16.96 3.74 -21.53
C ILE A 501 -15.98 4.43 -22.48
N GLY A 502 -15.22 5.40 -21.98
CA GLY A 502 -14.30 6.21 -22.76
C GLY A 502 -14.97 7.46 -23.36
N PRO A 503 -14.27 8.62 -23.42
CA PRO A 503 -14.85 9.88 -23.90
C PRO A 503 -15.46 9.78 -25.31
N ALA A 504 -14.78 9.08 -26.22
CA ALA A 504 -15.24 8.92 -27.60
C ALA A 504 -16.58 8.17 -27.70
N MET A 505 -16.78 7.12 -26.90
CA MET A 505 -18.03 6.37 -26.91
C MET A 505 -19.13 7.15 -26.19
N LEU A 506 -18.81 7.83 -25.08
CA LEU A 506 -19.74 8.74 -24.41
C LEU A 506 -20.31 9.78 -25.37
N THR A 507 -19.45 10.46 -26.15
CA THR A 507 -19.90 11.41 -27.19
C THR A 507 -20.81 10.75 -28.22
N ARG A 508 -20.49 9.54 -28.69
CA ARG A 508 -21.32 8.81 -29.67
C ARG A 508 -22.70 8.44 -29.14
N ILE A 509 -22.82 8.19 -27.85
CA ILE A 509 -24.10 7.91 -27.20
C ILE A 509 -24.74 9.17 -26.59
N GLU A 510 -24.29 10.37 -26.98
CA GLU A 510 -24.86 11.66 -26.53
C GLU A 510 -24.77 11.86 -25.01
N MET A 511 -23.77 11.27 -24.37
CA MET A 511 -23.36 11.58 -23.01
C MET A 511 -22.14 12.50 -23.09
N ASP A 512 -22.29 13.77 -22.74
CA ASP A 512 -21.21 14.75 -22.89
C ASP A 512 -20.13 14.53 -21.82
N PRO A 513 -18.91 14.08 -22.20
CA PRO A 513 -17.86 13.82 -21.24
C PRO A 513 -17.33 15.11 -20.58
N ASP A 514 -17.39 16.27 -21.23
CA ASP A 514 -17.01 17.54 -20.61
C ASP A 514 -18.02 17.94 -19.54
N ALA A 515 -19.31 17.81 -19.84
CA ALA A 515 -20.37 18.11 -18.88
C ALA A 515 -20.30 17.19 -17.66
N ILE A 516 -20.01 15.89 -17.85
CA ILE A 516 -19.80 14.92 -16.77
C ILE A 516 -18.67 15.38 -15.83
N MET A 517 -17.50 15.70 -16.40
CA MET A 517 -16.35 16.14 -15.60
C MET A 517 -16.60 17.48 -14.91
N LYS A 518 -17.25 18.42 -15.61
CA LYS A 518 -17.63 19.71 -15.03
C LYS A 518 -18.59 19.53 -13.86
N TYR A 519 -19.59 18.67 -13.99
CA TYR A 519 -20.56 18.43 -12.92
C TYR A 519 -19.90 17.87 -11.66
N ALA A 520 -18.99 16.91 -11.82
CA ALA A 520 -18.21 16.35 -10.72
C ALA A 520 -17.39 17.44 -9.99
N GLU A 521 -16.69 18.30 -10.73
CA GLU A 521 -15.92 19.40 -10.13
C GLU A 521 -16.80 20.46 -9.46
N ASP A 522 -17.95 20.81 -10.03
CA ASP A 522 -18.83 21.83 -9.46
C ASP A 522 -19.51 21.35 -8.15
N ASN A 523 -19.73 20.04 -8.00
CA ASN A 523 -20.56 19.49 -6.92
C ASN A 523 -19.80 18.67 -5.88
N CYS A 524 -18.70 18.01 -6.27
CA CYS A 524 -17.99 17.05 -5.42
C CYS A 524 -16.57 17.51 -5.05
N LYS A 525 -16.03 18.54 -5.72
CA LYS A 525 -14.75 19.13 -5.34
C LYS A 525 -14.86 19.79 -3.97
N VAL A 526 -13.88 19.54 -3.11
CA VAL A 526 -13.76 20.14 -1.78
C VAL A 526 -12.31 20.52 -1.50
N THR A 527 -12.12 21.55 -0.68
CA THR A 527 -10.82 21.92 -0.10
C THR A 527 -10.94 21.81 1.41
N VAL A 528 -10.02 21.10 2.04
CA VAL A 528 -10.05 20.79 3.47
C VAL A 528 -8.65 20.92 4.07
N ASP A 529 -8.60 21.19 5.37
CA ASP A 529 -7.38 21.01 6.15
C ASP A 529 -7.13 19.52 6.37
N PHE A 530 -5.93 19.06 6.04
CA PHE A 530 -5.49 17.70 6.28
C PHE A 530 -4.33 17.73 7.28
N VAL A 531 -4.52 17.08 8.43
CA VAL A 531 -3.49 16.93 9.46
C VAL A 531 -2.67 15.70 9.14
N ARG A 532 -1.40 15.89 8.82
CA ARG A 532 -0.46 14.81 8.54
C ARG A 532 0.00 14.15 9.85
N PRO A 533 0.53 12.91 9.80
CA PRO A 533 1.02 12.20 10.99
C PRO A 533 2.14 12.92 11.75
N ASP A 534 2.90 13.80 11.06
CA ASP A 534 3.95 14.65 11.66
C ASP A 534 3.37 15.86 12.44
N GLY A 535 2.04 16.04 12.44
CA GLY A 535 1.34 17.14 13.07
C GLY A 535 1.25 18.41 12.21
N LYS A 536 1.85 18.44 11.01
CA LYS A 536 1.68 19.56 10.08
C LYS A 536 0.29 19.53 9.46
N THR A 537 -0.36 20.67 9.40
CA THR A 537 -1.62 20.83 8.66
C THR A 537 -1.32 21.38 7.28
N VAL A 538 -1.83 20.72 6.24
CA VAL A 538 -1.75 21.16 4.85
C VAL A 538 -3.15 21.27 4.26
N MET A 539 -3.41 22.32 3.48
CA MET A 539 -4.65 22.40 2.72
C MET A 539 -4.57 21.48 1.50
N VAL A 540 -5.60 20.66 1.33
CA VAL A 540 -5.72 19.71 0.22
C VAL A 540 -7.02 19.95 -0.52
N THR A 541 -6.94 20.05 -1.85
CA THR A 541 -8.11 20.07 -2.73
C THR A 541 -8.27 18.75 -3.47
N GLY A 542 -9.43 18.12 -3.34
CA GLY A 542 -9.73 16.88 -4.04
C GLY A 542 -11.24 16.67 -4.15
N PHE A 543 -11.65 15.40 -4.21
CA PHE A 543 -13.03 15.01 -4.41
C PHE A 543 -13.57 14.25 -3.21
N ASP A 544 -14.79 14.59 -2.83
CA ASP A 544 -15.56 13.91 -1.79
C ASP A 544 -16.25 12.66 -2.34
N PHE A 545 -16.64 11.75 -1.44
CA PHE A 545 -17.51 10.61 -1.74
C PHE A 545 -18.85 11.08 -2.31
N ALA A 546 -19.41 12.17 -1.80
CA ALA A 546 -20.69 12.66 -2.27
C ALA A 546 -20.67 14.16 -2.47
N LYS A 547 -21.81 14.70 -2.91
CA LYS A 547 -22.03 16.14 -2.87
C LYS A 547 -22.03 16.61 -1.41
N HIS A 548 -20.94 17.20 -0.95
CA HIS A 548 -20.72 17.60 0.45
C HIS A 548 -21.87 18.45 1.03
N LYS A 549 -22.51 19.30 0.21
CA LYS A 549 -23.66 20.14 0.62
C LYS A 549 -24.87 19.34 1.11
N ASN A 550 -24.91 18.04 0.81
CA ASN A 550 -26.00 17.15 1.18
C ASN A 550 -25.67 16.30 2.42
N ILE A 551 -24.51 16.48 3.05
CA ILE A 551 -24.08 15.70 4.22
C ILE A 551 -23.59 16.63 5.34
N GLY A 552 -24.11 16.45 6.56
CA GLY A 552 -23.85 17.33 7.70
C GLY A 552 -22.42 17.34 8.24
N ARG A 553 -21.51 16.47 7.75
CA ARG A 553 -20.12 16.38 8.20
C ARG A 553 -19.16 17.39 7.54
N GLY A 554 -19.63 18.17 6.58
CA GLY A 554 -18.77 19.02 5.75
C GLY A 554 -17.99 18.22 4.69
N GLY A 555 -17.05 18.89 4.01
CA GLY A 555 -16.27 18.28 2.94
C GLY A 555 -15.19 17.34 3.47
N VAL A 556 -14.97 16.23 2.76
CA VAL A 556 -13.88 15.27 3.00
C VAL A 556 -13.22 14.94 1.68
N VAL A 557 -11.89 14.92 1.63
CA VAL A 557 -11.18 14.47 0.43
C VAL A 557 -10.96 12.98 0.53
N SER A 558 -11.48 12.20 -0.43
CA SER A 558 -11.20 10.78 -0.58
C SER A 558 -9.97 10.59 -1.45
N SER A 559 -8.97 9.86 -0.96
CA SER A 559 -7.75 9.60 -1.74
C SER A 559 -8.03 8.73 -2.95
N GLU A 560 -8.86 7.68 -2.77
CA GLU A 560 -9.28 6.82 -3.87
C GLU A 560 -10.04 7.62 -4.94
N TRP A 561 -11.08 8.36 -4.55
CA TRP A 561 -11.98 8.97 -5.53
C TRP A 561 -11.32 10.17 -6.23
N THR A 562 -10.43 10.86 -5.53
CA THR A 562 -9.56 11.87 -6.13
C THR A 562 -8.62 11.24 -7.16
N ALA A 563 -8.01 10.10 -6.85
CA ALA A 563 -7.15 9.36 -7.77
C ALA A 563 -7.91 8.83 -9.00
N GLN A 564 -9.14 8.33 -8.82
CA GLN A 564 -10.03 7.96 -9.92
C GLN A 564 -10.31 9.15 -10.86
N MET A 565 -10.60 10.33 -10.29
CA MET A 565 -10.80 11.55 -11.06
C MET A 565 -9.52 11.99 -11.79
N ILE A 566 -8.33 11.83 -11.20
CA ILE A 566 -7.06 12.11 -11.88
C ILE A 566 -6.90 11.22 -13.11
N VAL A 567 -7.18 9.92 -13.00
CA VAL A 567 -7.15 8.99 -14.15
C VAL A 567 -8.14 9.44 -15.24
N ALA A 568 -9.37 9.79 -14.86
CA ALA A 568 -10.38 10.27 -15.81
C ALA A 568 -9.98 11.58 -16.50
N LEU A 569 -9.48 12.56 -15.75
CA LEU A 569 -8.99 13.84 -16.30
C LEU A 569 -7.80 13.63 -17.25
N LYS A 570 -6.91 12.69 -16.94
CA LYS A 570 -5.83 12.30 -17.85
C LYS A 570 -6.38 11.68 -19.14
N MET A 571 -7.36 10.79 -19.06
CA MET A 571 -8.01 10.23 -20.24
C MET A 571 -8.69 11.29 -21.11
N MET A 572 -9.30 12.31 -20.50
CA MET A 572 -9.86 13.47 -21.22
C MET A 572 -8.76 14.28 -21.91
N SER A 573 -7.63 14.52 -21.24
CA SER A 573 -6.47 15.18 -21.84
C SER A 573 -5.96 14.41 -23.07
N ASP A 574 -5.79 13.09 -22.94
CA ASP A 574 -5.30 12.23 -24.03
C ASP A 574 -6.30 12.19 -25.20
N PHE A 575 -7.61 12.09 -24.91
CA PHE A 575 -8.68 12.14 -25.93
C PHE A 575 -8.67 13.45 -26.75
N TYR A 576 -8.51 14.60 -26.08
CA TYR A 576 -8.45 15.88 -26.78
C TYR A 576 -7.14 16.09 -27.54
N LEU A 577 -6.04 15.51 -27.04
CA LEU A 577 -4.78 15.50 -27.76
C LEU A 577 -4.91 14.70 -29.06
N ASP A 578 -5.50 13.50 -29.00
CA ASP A 578 -5.71 12.61 -30.14
C ASP A 578 -6.69 13.18 -31.18
N SER A 579 -7.68 13.95 -30.74
CA SER A 579 -8.63 14.65 -31.64
C SER A 579 -8.12 15.99 -32.18
N GLY A 580 -6.95 16.45 -31.73
CA GLY A 580 -6.31 17.69 -32.22
C GLY A 580 -6.71 18.96 -31.47
N ASP A 581 -7.61 18.90 -30.48
CA ASP A 581 -7.97 20.04 -29.63
C ASP A 581 -6.92 20.27 -28.53
N LYS A 582 -5.85 20.97 -28.92
CA LYS A 582 -4.72 21.29 -28.02
C LYS A 582 -5.14 22.19 -26.84
N ILE A 583 -6.22 22.96 -26.97
CA ILE A 583 -6.68 23.86 -25.90
C ILE A 583 -7.33 23.04 -24.80
N LYS A 584 -8.29 22.18 -25.14
CA LYS A 584 -8.93 21.29 -24.17
C LYS A 584 -7.94 20.27 -23.61
N ALA A 585 -7.04 19.72 -24.42
CA ALA A 585 -5.98 18.84 -23.93
C ALA A 585 -5.14 19.51 -22.84
N ARG A 586 -4.71 20.77 -23.08
CA ARG A 586 -3.95 21.54 -22.08
C ARG A 586 -4.78 21.84 -20.82
N HIS A 587 -6.07 22.16 -20.98
CA HIS A 587 -6.99 22.41 -19.87
C HIS A 587 -7.10 21.20 -18.94
N TYR A 588 -7.39 20.02 -19.48
CA TYR A 588 -7.45 18.78 -18.70
C TYR A 588 -6.10 18.38 -18.14
N ARG A 589 -5.01 18.65 -18.88
CA ARG A 589 -3.65 18.44 -18.38
C ARG A 589 -3.34 19.24 -17.13
N LYS A 590 -3.67 20.53 -17.12
CA LYS A 590 -3.53 21.39 -15.94
C LYS A 590 -4.33 20.83 -14.75
N LYS A 591 -5.57 20.38 -14.98
CA LYS A 591 -6.43 19.82 -13.93
C LYS A 591 -5.87 18.54 -13.32
N TYR A 592 -5.55 17.51 -14.12
CA TYR A 592 -5.05 16.26 -13.54
C TYR A 592 -3.71 16.48 -12.83
N THR A 593 -2.85 17.37 -13.35
CA THR A 593 -1.56 17.70 -12.73
C THR A 593 -1.74 18.44 -11.40
N PHE A 594 -2.75 19.30 -11.30
CA PHE A 594 -3.12 19.97 -10.04
C PHE A 594 -3.58 18.94 -9.00
N TYR A 595 -4.61 18.15 -9.31
CA TYR A 595 -5.14 17.17 -8.36
C TYR A 595 -4.12 16.09 -7.99
N LEU A 596 -3.22 15.71 -8.90
CA LEU A 596 -2.13 14.79 -8.59
C LEU A 596 -1.23 15.34 -7.48
N SER A 597 -0.84 16.62 -7.55
CA SER A 597 -0.07 17.23 -6.47
C SER A 597 -0.86 17.40 -5.19
N GLU A 598 -2.15 17.67 -5.25
CA GLU A 598 -2.99 17.67 -4.05
C GLU A 598 -3.08 16.28 -3.40
N LEU A 599 -3.16 15.22 -4.19
CA LEU A 599 -3.11 13.83 -3.70
C LEU A 599 -1.73 13.49 -3.10
N GLU A 600 -0.64 13.95 -3.70
CA GLU A 600 0.72 13.76 -3.17
C GLU A 600 0.90 14.35 -1.76
N LYS A 601 0.21 15.47 -1.44
CA LYS A 601 0.21 16.03 -0.08
C LYS A 601 -0.42 15.11 0.97
N MET A 602 -1.27 14.18 0.54
CA MET A 602 -1.94 13.23 1.43
C MET A 602 -1.11 11.98 1.71
N VAL A 603 0.05 11.81 1.07
CA VAL A 603 0.90 10.64 1.31
C VAL A 603 1.44 10.69 2.73
N ILE A 604 1.19 9.60 3.46
CA ILE A 604 1.61 9.38 4.85
C ILE A 604 2.66 8.28 4.94
N ALA A 605 3.49 8.33 5.97
CA ALA A 605 4.36 7.21 6.30
C ALA A 605 3.54 6.14 7.03
N SER A 606 3.65 4.88 6.60
CA SER A 606 2.94 3.77 7.22
C SER A 606 3.19 3.70 8.73
N PRO A 607 2.14 3.62 9.56
CA PRO A 607 2.28 3.60 11.01
C PRO A 607 2.76 2.23 11.52
N SER A 608 2.55 1.14 10.77
CA SER A 608 2.75 -0.21 11.31
C SER A 608 4.20 -0.67 11.21
N ARG A 609 4.46 -1.72 12.00
CA ARG A 609 5.74 -2.43 12.00
C ARG A 609 6.02 -3.10 10.66
N THR A 610 4.99 -3.60 10.00
CA THR A 610 5.11 -4.34 8.73
C THR A 610 5.38 -3.38 7.57
N GLY A 611 4.72 -2.23 7.55
CA GLY A 611 4.92 -1.23 6.51
C GLY A 611 6.20 -0.42 6.65
N GLN A 612 6.89 -0.45 7.80
CA GLN A 612 8.23 0.13 7.99
C GLN A 612 8.32 1.60 7.53
N GLY A 613 7.30 2.41 7.82
CA GLY A 613 7.26 3.83 7.43
C GLY A 613 7.06 4.06 5.93
N ALA A 614 6.84 3.01 5.14
CA ALA A 614 6.67 3.16 3.70
C ALA A 614 5.44 4.02 3.37
N GLY A 615 5.54 4.83 2.32
CA GLY A 615 4.49 5.71 1.82
C GLY A 615 3.23 4.93 1.49
N CYS A 616 2.11 5.38 2.04
CA CYS A 616 0.79 4.93 1.68
C CYS A 616 -0.16 6.13 1.68
N LEU A 617 -1.35 5.96 1.10
CA LEU A 617 -2.40 6.96 1.18
C LEU A 617 -3.41 6.54 2.26
N PRO A 618 -3.92 7.50 3.06
CA PRO A 618 -5.09 7.25 3.88
C PRO A 618 -6.31 7.00 2.98
N TYR A 619 -7.40 6.49 3.54
CA TYR A 619 -8.64 6.37 2.77
C TYR A 619 -9.26 7.74 2.46
N ALA A 620 -9.18 8.66 3.42
CA ALA A 620 -9.73 10.00 3.32
C ALA A 620 -8.99 11.00 4.23
N SER A 621 -9.28 12.29 4.08
CA SER A 621 -8.71 13.35 4.92
C SER A 621 -9.18 13.31 6.38
N HIS A 622 -10.26 12.57 6.67
CA HIS A 622 -10.80 12.39 8.02
C HIS A 622 -11.11 10.91 8.28
N ASP A 623 -10.83 10.45 9.49
CA ASP A 623 -11.14 9.11 9.97
C ASP A 623 -12.54 9.03 10.59
N ASP A 624 -13.16 7.86 10.54
CA ASP A 624 -14.50 7.59 11.07
C ASP A 624 -15.57 8.61 10.67
N VAL A 625 -15.67 8.95 9.37
CA VAL A 625 -16.68 9.86 8.84
C VAL A 625 -17.64 9.16 7.88
N ASP A 626 -18.92 9.55 7.90
CA ASP A 626 -19.95 8.98 7.03
C ASP A 626 -19.64 9.25 5.55
N THR A 627 -19.52 8.23 4.71
CA THR A 627 -19.27 8.44 3.28
C THR A 627 -20.47 9.01 2.53
N GLY A 628 -21.68 8.95 3.09
CA GLY A 628 -22.92 9.25 2.39
C GLY A 628 -23.45 8.08 1.58
N HIS A 629 -22.83 6.90 1.71
CA HIS A 629 -23.16 5.71 0.93
C HIS A 629 -23.47 4.48 1.79
N GLY A 630 -23.64 4.67 3.10
CA GLY A 630 -24.08 3.62 4.04
C GLY A 630 -22.94 2.98 4.82
N TRP A 631 -21.71 3.47 4.68
CA TRP A 631 -20.56 3.09 5.51
C TRP A 631 -19.74 4.31 5.92
N ARG A 632 -18.82 4.11 6.87
CA ARG A 632 -17.91 5.15 7.37
C ARG A 632 -16.49 4.88 6.90
N THR A 633 -15.68 5.93 6.81
CA THR A 633 -14.24 5.77 6.60
C THR A 633 -13.62 4.97 7.75
N PRO A 634 -12.51 4.25 7.52
CA PRO A 634 -11.80 3.52 8.58
C PRO A 634 -11.43 4.43 9.75
N ARG A 635 -11.30 3.83 10.92
CA ARG A 635 -10.86 4.51 12.15
C ARG A 635 -9.34 4.67 12.15
N GLY A 636 -8.85 5.77 12.73
CA GLY A 636 -7.43 6.07 12.88
C GLY A 636 -6.94 7.04 11.82
N ARG A 637 -6.30 8.12 12.29
CA ARG A 637 -5.79 9.22 11.43
C ARG A 637 -4.59 8.83 10.57
N ASP A 638 -3.87 7.79 10.97
CA ASP A 638 -2.70 7.28 10.25
C ASP A 638 -3.00 5.97 9.50
N THR A 639 -4.28 5.64 9.27
CA THR A 639 -4.67 4.36 8.68
C THR A 639 -4.36 4.32 7.19
N GLY A 640 -3.43 3.44 6.79
CA GLY A 640 -3.11 3.18 5.38
C GLY A 640 -4.24 2.42 4.69
N SER A 641 -4.63 2.88 3.50
CA SER A 641 -5.69 2.27 2.69
C SER A 641 -5.13 1.60 1.45
N VAL A 642 -5.51 0.35 1.22
CA VAL A 642 -5.18 -0.37 -0.01
C VAL A 642 -5.79 0.33 -1.23
N SER A 643 -7.07 0.70 -1.19
CA SER A 643 -7.72 1.32 -2.34
C SER A 643 -7.18 2.71 -2.64
N GLY A 644 -7.00 3.55 -1.60
CA GLY A 644 -6.37 4.86 -1.74
C GLY A 644 -4.97 4.75 -2.36
N THR A 645 -4.15 3.83 -1.86
CA THR A 645 -2.77 3.64 -2.34
C THR A 645 -2.72 3.03 -3.75
N ALA A 646 -3.56 2.04 -4.06
CA ALA A 646 -3.62 1.39 -5.38
C ALA A 646 -4.02 2.40 -6.46
N TYR A 647 -5.09 3.15 -6.23
CA TYR A 647 -5.50 4.19 -7.16
C TYR A 647 -4.51 5.34 -7.24
N GLY A 648 -3.83 5.70 -6.14
CA GLY A 648 -2.72 6.64 -6.18
C GLY A 648 -1.62 6.20 -7.15
N ILE A 649 -1.21 4.93 -7.10
CA ILE A 649 -0.27 4.35 -8.06
C ILE A 649 -0.83 4.40 -9.49
N PHE A 650 -2.11 4.07 -9.69
CA PHE A 650 -2.74 4.16 -11.01
C PHE A 650 -2.75 5.59 -11.56
N ALA A 651 -3.06 6.58 -10.73
CA ALA A 651 -3.05 8.00 -11.08
C ALA A 651 -1.63 8.47 -11.48
N MET A 652 -0.62 8.17 -10.65
CA MET A 652 0.78 8.52 -10.92
C MET A 652 1.33 7.83 -12.17
N LYS A 653 0.95 6.58 -12.44
CA LYS A 653 1.35 5.84 -13.65
C LYS A 653 0.46 6.10 -14.87
N GLY A 654 -0.63 6.85 -14.72
CA GLY A 654 -1.64 7.06 -15.77
C GLY A 654 -2.29 5.76 -16.26
N PHE A 655 -2.49 4.80 -15.36
CA PHE A 655 -3.07 3.50 -15.66
C PHE A 655 -4.59 3.50 -15.50
N ASN A 656 -5.33 3.03 -16.51
CA ASN A 656 -6.76 2.79 -16.42
C ASN A 656 -7.03 1.30 -16.14
N PRO A 657 -7.51 0.91 -14.94
CA PRO A 657 -7.76 -0.49 -14.59
C PRO A 657 -8.94 -1.11 -15.37
N LEU A 658 -9.88 -0.30 -15.87
CA LEU A 658 -11.10 -0.74 -16.57
C LEU A 658 -10.89 -0.97 -18.08
N LYS A 659 -9.65 -0.90 -18.56
CA LYS A 659 -9.30 -1.20 -19.96
C LYS A 659 -8.13 -2.17 -19.99
N LEU A 660 -8.23 -3.23 -20.80
CA LEU A 660 -7.11 -4.16 -21.00
C LEU A 660 -5.85 -3.38 -21.37
N ALA A 661 -4.81 -3.54 -20.56
CA ALA A 661 -3.54 -2.88 -20.77
C ALA A 661 -2.93 -3.33 -22.10
N ALA A 662 -2.25 -2.42 -22.81
CA ALA A 662 -1.57 -2.80 -24.04
C ALA A 662 -0.56 -3.92 -23.76
N SER A 663 -0.63 -5.02 -24.51
CA SER A 663 0.41 -6.05 -24.46
C SER A 663 1.69 -5.43 -25.02
N LYS A 664 2.70 -5.22 -24.18
CA LYS A 664 4.04 -4.94 -24.70
C LYS A 664 4.57 -6.27 -25.25
N LYS A 665 4.44 -6.47 -26.56
CA LYS A 665 5.12 -7.56 -27.27
C LYS A 665 6.63 -7.44 -27.13
#